data_AF-A0A2V9GA82-F1
#
_entry.id   AF-A0A2V9GA82-F1
#
_cell.length_a   1.000
_cell.length_b   1.000
_cell.length_c   1.000
_cell.angle_alpha   90.00
_cell.angle_beta   90.00
_cell.angle_gamma   90.00
#
_symmetry.space_group_name_H-M   'P 1'
#
loop_
_entity.id
_entity.type
_entity.pdbx_description
1 polymer ?
#
loop_
_entity_poly.entity_id
_entity_poly.type
_entity_poly.pdbx_seq_one_letter_code
_entity_poly.pdbx_strand_id
1 'polypeptide(L)'
;MLKLARLVREKYVAIIAVVVLMVAPCLLPAQQSPISPEVYGQLKYRYIGPEGNRATAVAGVPGRPNIWYVGAASGGIFKSRDGGIHWDPIFDSEAVASIGSLAVAASDQNILWAGTGESFIRSHISVGQGIYKSMDAGKTWSLMGLEKVGRIGRVEIDPRNPDVVLACALGHAYGPQPERGVFRTADGGKTWDKVLFVDENTGCSDMGMDPNNPRILFAGMWQIEIHTWGRTSGGPGSGLFKSTDGGVTWKRLEGHGLPHSPVGRIAVRVAKKDSNRVYAEIETGDGVPQPNSVGQLGQLWRSDDGGENWEMVNSDRQLRGRTHYYTRTEIAPDNENEVFFFSASFSRTLDGGHTLTKMPSNPGGDNHEMWIDPTDGDRMAVVNDGGVNISVNRGSSWNHVNLPIAQIYHVTVDDQIPYFVYGNRQDGPSWRGPSNSLQFGGYSGNSIPRGAWHPVAGGESGFAMPDPADNNIIWSTGTGSGSIGGTVTRFDERTHQNREVEVWPDYVAGAPAAEVKYRFNWEFPIAISPHDHNKVYVGSQFVHVTTDGGNSWQIISPDLTRNDKSRQQISGGLTPDNIGVEYAGVIFALTESPKEAGLIWVGTNDGLVQVTRDGGKNWSNVTKNLPDLPEWVTVDNIEASRYDAGTAYLTVDGHQVNVRDPFVYKTADYGKTWTLITGRIPHNMLSYAHCVREDPVRKGFLYLGTEGGLYVSFDDGKNWQPLQSGLPHAPVYWLTVQERFHDLAVATYGRGFWILDDITALEQFTPEVGAARAHLFAPRDAYRFKEVAQPAAVEYDPTTGKNPPYGASINFYLKSNLGEKDVAKLTVTDAGGKKVREIECRAPKLGAAEVKKPPEDEDFPDVEPPPCETKAGINRVWWDLRSDRSTEIRLRTTPLYAPDVPLGPEGWRKPPAVGRMAVLALPGTYTVTLNVGEEKFTQKLTVLKDPHTAGSGIDIQAQTREQTALYDEMNALAATVNQIESLRAQLVALGKELGTDDTSKPVRKATDDLGEKLAGIEGTLLQLKLTGRGQDDCRWSPMLLQKVNYLFNQLEGSADFPPTTQQTAVREELKERGDKAAQDFQQFMGKDLEAFNALLREHNIGNIYLKTP
;
A
#
# COMPACT_ATOMS: atom_id res chain seq x y z
N MET A 1 81.90 31.45 -3.20
CA MET A 1 80.61 32.17 -3.12
C MET A 1 79.43 31.49 -3.85
N LEU A 2 79.54 30.26 -4.38
CA LEU A 2 78.38 29.52 -4.95
C LEU A 2 77.77 28.45 -4.03
N LYS A 3 78.37 28.15 -2.86
CA LYS A 3 77.81 27.20 -1.87
C LYS A 3 76.86 27.84 -0.85
N LEU A 4 76.87 29.17 -0.70
CA LEU A 4 75.98 29.87 0.24
C LEU A 4 74.58 30.17 -0.35
N ALA A 5 74.45 30.29 -1.67
CA ALA A 5 73.17 30.61 -2.32
C ALA A 5 72.22 29.39 -2.42
N ARG A 6 72.74 28.16 -2.36
CA ARG A 6 71.92 26.94 -2.45
C ARG A 6 71.27 26.57 -1.11
N LEU A 7 71.96 26.82 0.01
CA LEU A 7 71.45 26.53 1.35
C LEU A 7 70.33 27.48 1.81
N VAL A 8 70.29 28.71 1.29
CA VAL A 8 69.23 29.68 1.63
C VAL A 8 67.94 29.34 0.85
N ARG A 9 68.04 28.89 -0.41
CA ARG A 9 66.86 28.56 -1.22
C ARG A 9 66.13 27.29 -0.74
N GLU A 10 66.86 26.30 -0.22
CA GLU A 10 66.27 25.07 0.31
C GLU A 10 65.59 25.28 1.69
N LYS A 11 66.09 26.20 2.52
CA LYS A 11 65.45 26.52 3.81
C LYS A 11 64.17 27.34 3.69
N TYR A 12 64.06 28.24 2.70
CA TYR A 12 62.81 29.01 2.48
C TYR A 12 61.71 28.18 1.80
N VAL A 13 62.05 27.22 0.93
CA VAL A 13 61.06 26.30 0.35
C VAL A 13 60.53 25.30 1.39
N ALA A 14 61.38 24.82 2.30
CA ALA A 14 60.95 23.93 3.38
C ALA A 14 60.06 24.65 4.42
N ILE A 15 60.33 25.92 4.74
CA ILE A 15 59.50 26.68 5.69
C ILE A 15 58.16 27.10 5.07
N ILE A 16 58.10 27.42 3.77
CA ILE A 16 56.83 27.70 3.09
C ILE A 16 56.00 26.40 2.93
N ALA A 17 56.63 25.25 2.66
CA ALA A 17 55.93 23.97 2.60
C ALA A 17 55.36 23.55 3.97
N VAL A 18 56.08 23.80 5.06
CA VAL A 18 55.62 23.47 6.43
C VAL A 18 54.54 24.44 6.93
N VAL A 19 54.57 25.72 6.53
CA VAL A 19 53.50 26.68 6.88
C VAL A 19 52.24 26.48 6.03
N VAL A 20 52.36 26.06 4.77
CA VAL A 20 51.19 25.66 3.95
C VAL A 20 50.58 24.32 4.43
N LEU A 21 51.38 23.43 5.02
CA LEU A 21 50.90 22.18 5.65
C LEU A 21 50.30 22.36 7.06
N MET A 22 50.58 23.46 7.76
CA MET A 22 50.00 23.75 9.08
C MET A 22 48.82 24.76 9.06
N VAL A 23 48.59 25.45 7.93
CA VAL A 23 47.49 26.43 7.78
C VAL A 23 46.44 25.98 6.74
N ALA A 24 46.51 24.74 6.25
CA ALA A 24 45.36 24.08 5.66
C ALA A 24 44.64 23.28 6.77
N PRO A 25 43.68 23.85 7.53
CA PRO A 25 42.65 22.99 8.07
C PRO A 25 42.04 22.32 6.84
N CYS A 26 42.13 21.00 6.81
CA CYS A 26 41.36 20.16 5.91
C CYS A 26 39.93 20.70 5.85
N LEU A 27 39.61 21.46 4.81
CA LEU A 27 38.26 21.53 4.28
C LEU A 27 38.02 20.21 3.54
N LEU A 28 38.13 19.09 4.28
CA LEU A 28 37.35 17.93 3.92
C LEU A 28 35.90 18.37 4.12
N PRO A 29 35.04 18.35 3.10
CA PRO A 29 33.62 18.59 3.33
C PRO A 29 33.21 17.64 4.44
N ALA A 30 32.72 18.18 5.55
CA ALA A 30 32.21 17.39 6.65
C ALA A 30 31.19 16.42 6.04
N GLN A 31 31.54 15.14 6.00
CA GLN A 31 30.69 14.14 5.40
C GLN A 31 29.43 14.07 6.26
N GLN A 32 28.33 14.58 5.72
CA GLN A 32 27.07 14.67 6.44
C GLN A 32 26.70 13.25 6.87
N SER A 33 26.55 13.04 8.18
CA SER A 33 26.15 11.73 8.68
C SER A 33 24.76 11.40 8.15
N PRO A 34 24.50 10.14 7.74
CA PRO A 34 23.18 9.75 7.24
C PRO A 34 22.10 10.01 8.29
N ILE A 35 20.91 10.36 7.82
CA ILE A 35 19.75 10.60 8.69
C ILE A 35 19.14 9.24 9.05
N SER A 36 19.01 8.94 10.35
CA SER A 36 18.36 7.70 10.79
C SER A 36 16.90 7.64 10.32
N PRO A 37 16.40 6.51 9.80
CA PRO A 37 14.98 6.36 9.44
C PRO A 37 14.00 6.62 10.57
N GLU A 38 14.45 6.46 11.83
CA GLU A 38 13.65 6.80 13.02
C GLU A 38 13.23 8.27 13.05
N VAL A 39 14.02 9.17 12.43
CA VAL A 39 13.71 10.60 12.34
C VAL A 39 12.40 10.85 11.60
N TYR A 40 12.04 10.05 10.61
CA TYR A 40 10.81 10.22 9.83
C TYR A 40 9.84 9.04 9.94
N GLY A 41 10.10 8.11 10.86
CA GLY A 41 9.30 6.91 11.05
C GLY A 41 7.84 7.15 11.48
N GLN A 42 7.47 8.38 11.87
CA GLN A 42 6.08 8.76 12.18
C GLN A 42 5.27 9.17 10.94
N LEU A 43 5.92 9.47 9.81
CA LEU A 43 5.22 9.76 8.56
C LEU A 43 4.75 8.43 7.98
N LYS A 44 3.45 8.16 7.95
CA LYS A 44 2.90 6.86 7.55
C LYS A 44 2.29 6.92 6.16
N TYR A 45 2.54 5.87 5.38
CA TYR A 45 1.84 5.64 4.13
C TYR A 45 0.39 5.21 4.36
N ARG A 46 -0.48 5.53 3.42
CA ARG A 46 -1.83 4.97 3.34
C ARG A 46 -2.05 4.27 2.01
N TYR A 47 -2.63 3.08 2.08
CA TYR A 47 -3.12 2.36 0.90
C TYR A 47 -4.39 3.05 0.39
N ILE A 48 -4.50 3.21 -0.93
CA ILE A 48 -5.65 3.87 -1.56
C ILE A 48 -6.46 2.98 -2.50
N GLY A 49 -5.93 1.81 -2.90
CA GLY A 49 -6.50 0.96 -3.94
C GLY A 49 -5.55 0.75 -5.12
N PRO A 50 -6.03 0.17 -6.24
CA PRO A 50 -7.27 -0.60 -6.37
C PRO A 50 -7.10 -2.02 -5.82
N GLU A 51 -8.16 -2.83 -5.90
CA GLU A 51 -8.07 -4.26 -5.66
C GLU A 51 -7.11 -4.96 -6.62
N GLY A 52 -6.47 -6.01 -6.12
CA GLY A 52 -5.57 -6.86 -6.87
C GLY A 52 -6.12 -8.26 -7.09
N ASN A 53 -5.32 -9.04 -7.81
CA ASN A 53 -5.79 -10.24 -8.48
C ASN A 53 -4.79 -11.40 -8.43
N ARG A 54 -3.46 -11.22 -8.51
CA ARG A 54 -2.57 -12.40 -8.65
C ARG A 54 -2.16 -13.11 -7.36
N ALA A 55 -2.62 -14.35 -7.17
CA ALA A 55 -2.24 -15.25 -6.07
C ALA A 55 -1.71 -16.61 -6.57
N THR A 56 -0.75 -17.17 -5.83
CA THR A 56 0.12 -18.27 -6.32
C THR A 56 0.23 -19.44 -5.34
N ALA A 57 -0.16 -19.24 -4.08
CA ALA A 57 -0.17 -20.28 -3.06
C ALA A 57 -1.44 -20.24 -2.22
N VAL A 58 -1.96 -21.41 -1.84
CA VAL A 58 -3.13 -21.53 -0.97
C VAL A 58 -3.01 -22.75 -0.06
N ALA A 59 -3.46 -22.61 1.18
CA ALA A 59 -3.56 -23.71 2.13
C ALA A 59 -4.79 -23.56 3.03
N GLY A 60 -5.51 -24.66 3.24
CA GLY A 60 -6.54 -24.79 4.25
C GLY A 60 -6.07 -25.60 5.45
N VAL A 61 -6.90 -25.65 6.50
CA VAL A 61 -6.63 -26.46 7.70
C VAL A 61 -7.67 -27.59 7.80
N PRO A 62 -7.28 -28.87 7.71
CA PRO A 62 -8.22 -29.99 7.82
C PRO A 62 -8.96 -29.96 9.16
N GLY A 63 -10.27 -30.18 9.12
CA GLY A 63 -11.15 -30.12 10.30
C GLY A 63 -11.41 -28.72 10.87
N ARG A 64 -10.88 -27.65 10.23
CA ARG A 64 -11.16 -26.25 10.57
C ARG A 64 -11.61 -25.49 9.32
N PRO A 65 -12.88 -25.63 8.92
CA PRO A 65 -13.37 -25.21 7.60
C PRO A 65 -13.24 -23.70 7.34
N ASN A 66 -13.18 -22.90 8.41
CA ASN A 66 -13.14 -21.45 8.33
C ASN A 66 -11.73 -20.86 8.16
N ILE A 67 -10.66 -21.68 8.26
CA ILE A 67 -9.29 -21.18 8.20
C ILE A 67 -8.69 -21.40 6.80
N TRP A 68 -8.23 -20.29 6.22
CA TRP A 68 -7.52 -20.24 4.94
C TRP A 68 -6.27 -19.38 5.06
N TYR A 69 -5.23 -19.77 4.34
CA TYR A 69 -4.01 -18.99 4.11
C TYR A 69 -3.80 -18.85 2.60
N VAL A 70 -3.45 -17.65 2.16
CA VAL A 70 -3.21 -17.33 0.75
C VAL A 70 -1.90 -16.57 0.63
N GLY A 71 -1.06 -16.99 -0.32
CA GLY A 71 0.17 -16.31 -0.69
C GLY A 71 0.00 -15.63 -2.03
N ALA A 72 0.26 -14.32 -2.08
CA ALA A 72 0.25 -13.54 -3.30
C ALA A 72 1.57 -13.66 -4.08
N ALA A 73 1.53 -13.44 -5.39
CA ALA A 73 2.72 -13.48 -6.25
C ALA A 73 3.84 -12.54 -5.79
N SER A 74 3.47 -11.37 -5.28
CA SER A 74 4.37 -10.33 -4.79
C SER A 74 3.73 -9.42 -3.72
N GLY A 75 2.71 -9.95 -3.01
CA GLY A 75 1.87 -9.20 -2.07
C GLY A 75 1.78 -9.75 -0.64
N GLY A 76 2.60 -10.73 -0.28
CA GLY A 76 2.66 -11.31 1.06
C GLY A 76 1.63 -12.42 1.30
N ILE A 77 1.35 -12.70 2.58
CA ILE A 77 0.43 -13.78 3.02
C ILE A 77 -0.77 -13.18 3.74
N PHE A 78 -1.96 -13.67 3.40
CA PHE A 78 -3.23 -13.32 4.02
C PHE A 78 -3.86 -14.52 4.71
N LYS A 79 -4.60 -14.26 5.79
CA LYS A 79 -5.29 -15.28 6.57
C LYS A 79 -6.76 -14.93 6.75
N SER A 80 -7.64 -15.92 6.55
CA SER A 80 -9.04 -15.86 6.96
C SER A 80 -9.33 -16.81 8.12
N ARG A 81 -10.32 -16.45 8.95
CA ARG A 81 -10.76 -17.21 10.14
C ARG A 81 -12.26 -17.51 10.14
N ASP A 82 -12.98 -17.10 9.12
CA ASP A 82 -14.44 -17.14 9.02
C ASP A 82 -14.94 -17.63 7.64
N GLY A 83 -14.12 -18.44 6.96
CA GLY A 83 -14.52 -19.07 5.69
C GLY A 83 -14.27 -18.20 4.46
N GLY A 84 -13.45 -17.16 4.58
CA GLY A 84 -13.05 -16.29 3.46
C GLY A 84 -13.82 -14.99 3.37
N ILE A 85 -14.54 -14.59 4.44
CA ILE A 85 -15.24 -13.30 4.51
C ILE A 85 -14.24 -12.20 4.89
N HIS A 86 -13.51 -12.36 6.00
CA HIS A 86 -12.47 -11.43 6.44
C HIS A 86 -11.06 -11.97 6.21
N TRP A 87 -10.13 -11.08 5.86
CA TRP A 87 -8.74 -11.39 5.54
C TRP A 87 -7.76 -10.42 6.20
N ASP A 88 -6.84 -10.96 6.98
CA ASP A 88 -5.77 -10.21 7.65
C ASP A 88 -4.44 -10.43 6.91
N PRO A 89 -3.66 -9.37 6.59
CA PRO A 89 -2.27 -9.54 6.18
C PRO A 89 -1.43 -10.02 7.37
N ILE A 90 -0.64 -11.06 7.17
CA ILE A 90 0.14 -11.71 8.23
C ILE A 90 1.64 -11.82 7.91
N PHE A 91 2.10 -11.12 6.86
CA PHE A 91 3.50 -11.17 6.38
C PHE A 91 4.08 -9.79 6.02
N ASP A 92 3.34 -8.70 6.24
CA ASP A 92 3.74 -7.34 5.82
C ASP A 92 5.01 -6.81 6.54
N SER A 93 5.41 -7.45 7.66
CA SER A 93 6.63 -7.11 8.41
C SER A 93 7.92 -7.70 7.83
N GLU A 94 7.81 -8.71 6.97
CA GLU A 94 8.97 -9.40 6.43
C GLU A 94 9.54 -8.65 5.23
N ALA A 95 10.84 -8.78 4.97
CA ALA A 95 11.54 -8.02 3.93
C ALA A 95 11.20 -8.44 2.49
N VAL A 96 10.28 -9.39 2.30
CA VAL A 96 9.92 -10.00 1.02
C VAL A 96 8.43 -10.27 0.97
N ALA A 97 7.80 -10.09 -0.19
CA ALA A 97 6.37 -10.34 -0.38
C ALA A 97 6.05 -11.38 -1.46
N SER A 98 7.02 -11.83 -2.24
CA SER A 98 6.78 -12.89 -3.23
C SER A 98 6.65 -14.25 -2.56
N ILE A 99 5.50 -14.90 -2.73
CA ILE A 99 5.22 -16.22 -2.14
C ILE A 99 5.15 -17.27 -3.25
N GLY A 100 5.97 -18.30 -3.15
CA GLY A 100 5.99 -19.44 -4.08
C GLY A 100 5.25 -20.67 -3.56
N SER A 101 5.20 -20.86 -2.24
CA SER A 101 4.56 -22.01 -1.61
C SER A 101 4.15 -21.73 -0.17
N LEU A 102 3.02 -22.31 0.25
CA LEU A 102 2.54 -22.33 1.64
C LEU A 102 2.20 -23.77 2.06
N ALA A 103 2.69 -24.18 3.22
CA ALA A 103 2.38 -25.49 3.79
C ALA A 103 2.04 -25.38 5.28
N VAL A 104 0.98 -26.07 5.70
CA VAL A 104 0.56 -26.20 7.11
C VAL A 104 0.89 -27.61 7.58
N ALA A 105 1.56 -27.75 8.72
CA ALA A 105 1.89 -29.06 9.23
C ALA A 105 0.64 -29.83 9.70
N ALA A 106 0.46 -31.06 9.23
CA ALA A 106 -0.66 -31.92 9.62
C ALA A 106 -0.58 -32.35 11.11
N SER A 107 0.63 -32.47 11.64
CA SER A 107 0.92 -32.87 13.03
C SER A 107 0.75 -31.74 14.04
N ASP A 108 0.88 -30.48 13.62
CA ASP A 108 0.61 -29.29 14.43
C ASP A 108 0.19 -28.11 13.54
N GLN A 109 -1.10 -27.78 13.57
CA GLN A 109 -1.71 -26.75 12.72
C GLN A 109 -1.28 -25.30 13.07
N ASN A 110 -0.46 -25.10 14.12
CA ASN A 110 0.16 -23.81 14.39
C ASN A 110 1.45 -23.60 13.59
N ILE A 111 2.03 -24.66 13.03
CA ILE A 111 3.28 -24.60 12.30
C ILE A 111 2.99 -24.40 10.81
N LEU A 112 3.51 -23.30 10.26
CA LEU A 112 3.46 -22.98 8.85
C LEU A 112 4.85 -22.79 8.29
N TRP A 113 4.99 -23.13 7.01
CA TRP A 113 6.18 -22.85 6.22
C TRP A 113 5.77 -22.06 4.97
N ALA A 114 6.55 -21.02 4.67
CA ALA A 114 6.39 -20.20 3.49
C ALA A 114 7.68 -20.20 2.67
N GLY A 115 7.62 -20.80 1.48
CA GLY A 115 8.66 -20.67 0.47
C GLY A 115 8.46 -19.36 -0.28
N THR A 116 9.47 -18.49 -0.32
CA THR A 116 9.37 -17.21 -1.03
C THR A 116 9.87 -17.32 -2.47
N GLY A 117 9.39 -16.40 -3.32
CA GLY A 117 9.69 -16.35 -4.75
C GLY A 117 8.78 -17.22 -5.59
N GLU A 118 7.95 -16.59 -6.42
CA GLU A 118 7.02 -17.26 -7.32
C GLU A 118 7.75 -18.14 -8.36
N SER A 119 7.22 -19.35 -8.57
CA SER A 119 7.80 -20.35 -9.49
C SER A 119 7.12 -20.45 -10.86
N PHE A 120 6.06 -19.69 -11.10
CA PHE A 120 5.35 -19.62 -12.39
C PHE A 120 5.99 -18.55 -13.26
N ILE A 121 7.19 -18.84 -13.78
CA ILE A 121 8.10 -17.78 -14.24
C ILE A 121 7.69 -17.17 -15.59
N ARG A 122 7.86 -15.85 -15.74
CA ARG A 122 7.66 -14.95 -16.90
C ARG A 122 8.56 -13.71 -16.69
N SER A 123 8.42 -12.65 -17.49
CA SER A 123 9.30 -11.46 -17.44
C SER A 123 9.16 -10.59 -16.19
N HIS A 124 7.93 -10.27 -15.77
CA HIS A 124 7.63 -9.36 -14.66
C HIS A 124 7.16 -10.19 -13.47
N ILE A 125 8.13 -10.64 -12.68
CA ILE A 125 7.91 -11.52 -11.54
C ILE A 125 8.92 -11.19 -10.46
N SER A 126 8.44 -11.16 -9.23
CA SER A 126 9.26 -10.90 -8.06
C SER A 126 10.04 -12.15 -7.61
N VAL A 127 11.27 -11.95 -7.17
CA VAL A 127 12.11 -13.01 -6.59
C VAL A 127 11.89 -13.11 -5.08
N GLY A 128 12.20 -14.27 -4.52
CA GLY A 128 12.17 -14.55 -3.10
C GLY A 128 13.50 -14.29 -2.38
N GLN A 129 13.45 -14.37 -1.06
CA GLN A 129 14.58 -14.28 -0.15
C GLN A 129 14.46 -15.32 0.96
N GLY A 130 14.50 -16.60 0.58
CA GLY A 130 14.58 -17.74 1.49
C GLY A 130 13.25 -18.36 1.91
N ILE A 131 13.29 -19.15 2.97
CA ILE A 131 12.13 -19.87 3.51
C ILE A 131 11.82 -19.41 4.93
N TYR A 132 10.55 -19.19 5.23
CA TYR A 132 10.10 -18.69 6.53
C TYR A 132 9.26 -19.74 7.27
N LYS A 133 9.35 -19.74 8.59
CA LYS A 133 8.55 -20.59 9.48
C LYS A 133 7.76 -19.73 10.46
N SER A 134 6.50 -20.10 10.69
CA SER A 134 5.70 -19.60 11.80
C SER A 134 5.38 -20.76 12.75
N MET A 135 5.40 -20.49 14.05
CA MET A 135 5.05 -21.46 15.10
C MET A 135 3.73 -21.11 15.81
N ASP A 136 3.07 -20.03 15.41
CA ASP A 136 1.91 -19.44 16.09
C ASP A 136 0.75 -19.13 15.14
N ALA A 137 0.63 -19.95 14.09
CA ALA A 137 -0.39 -19.85 13.05
C ALA A 137 -0.32 -18.54 12.24
N GLY A 138 0.90 -18.08 11.96
CA GLY A 138 1.20 -16.93 11.11
C GLY A 138 1.25 -15.57 11.83
N LYS A 139 1.28 -15.51 13.16
CA LYS A 139 1.37 -14.22 13.86
C LYS A 139 2.79 -13.67 13.85
N THR A 140 3.77 -14.56 13.95
CA THR A 140 5.20 -14.24 13.82
C THR A 140 5.87 -15.21 12.86
N TRP A 141 6.88 -14.71 12.16
CA TRP A 141 7.66 -15.46 11.19
C TRP A 141 9.16 -15.38 11.51
N SER A 142 9.90 -16.38 11.08
CA SER A 142 11.36 -16.42 11.19
C SER A 142 11.95 -16.92 9.88
N LEU A 143 12.95 -16.21 9.38
CA LEU A 143 13.75 -16.65 8.24
C LEU A 143 14.59 -17.87 8.65
N MET A 144 14.43 -18.97 7.92
CA MET A 144 15.06 -20.27 8.20
C MET A 144 16.14 -20.63 7.17
N GLY A 145 16.69 -19.66 6.44
CA GLY A 145 17.75 -19.84 5.46
C GLY A 145 17.27 -19.89 4.00
N LEU A 146 18.14 -20.38 3.11
CA LEU A 146 17.93 -20.49 1.65
C LEU A 146 17.78 -19.14 0.92
N GLU A 147 18.32 -18.06 1.48
CA GLU A 147 18.19 -16.68 1.01
C GLU A 147 18.64 -16.47 -0.43
N LYS A 148 19.62 -17.28 -0.89
CA LYS A 148 20.19 -17.21 -2.24
C LYS A 148 19.44 -18.03 -3.29
N VAL A 149 18.47 -18.85 -2.89
CA VAL A 149 17.73 -19.72 -3.82
C VAL A 149 16.93 -18.90 -4.82
N GLY A 150 16.29 -17.81 -4.35
CA GLY A 150 15.44 -16.96 -5.16
C GLY A 150 14.02 -17.50 -5.36
N ARG A 151 13.80 -18.78 -5.67
CA ARG A 151 12.43 -19.33 -5.85
C ARG A 151 12.25 -20.70 -5.23
N ILE A 152 11.29 -20.79 -4.32
CA ILE A 152 10.88 -22.04 -3.66
C ILE A 152 9.48 -22.41 -4.16
N GLY A 153 9.43 -23.33 -5.11
CA GLY A 153 8.19 -23.70 -5.78
C GLY A 153 7.27 -24.55 -4.91
N ARG A 154 7.80 -25.43 -4.06
CA ARG A 154 6.99 -26.33 -3.22
C ARG A 154 7.68 -26.58 -1.88
N VAL A 155 6.89 -26.66 -0.82
CA VAL A 155 7.32 -27.09 0.51
C VAL A 155 6.49 -28.31 0.91
N GLU A 156 7.17 -29.40 1.24
CA GLU A 156 6.55 -30.65 1.71
C GLU A 156 6.96 -30.90 3.16
N ILE A 157 5.99 -31.15 4.04
CA ILE A 157 6.20 -31.38 5.47
C ILE A 157 5.87 -32.84 5.77
N ASP A 158 6.75 -33.57 6.47
CA ASP A 158 6.40 -34.93 6.91
C ASP A 158 5.15 -34.86 7.82
N PRO A 159 4.04 -35.55 7.47
CA PRO A 159 2.79 -35.44 8.21
C PRO A 159 2.89 -35.95 9.66
N ARG A 160 3.95 -36.68 10.00
CA ARG A 160 4.21 -37.25 11.33
C ARG A 160 5.16 -36.41 12.16
N ASN A 161 5.97 -35.54 11.54
CA ASN A 161 6.97 -34.73 12.23
C ASN A 161 7.17 -33.37 11.51
N PRO A 162 6.76 -32.24 12.12
CA PRO A 162 6.83 -30.92 11.48
C PRO A 162 8.26 -30.37 11.35
N ASP A 163 9.25 -31.03 11.94
CA ASP A 163 10.67 -30.66 11.83
C ASP A 163 11.37 -31.29 10.62
N VAL A 164 10.72 -32.25 9.95
CA VAL A 164 11.21 -32.85 8.70
C VAL A 164 10.50 -32.18 7.53
N VAL A 165 11.24 -31.37 6.78
CA VAL A 165 10.68 -30.54 5.69
C VAL A 165 11.59 -30.62 4.48
N LEU A 166 10.99 -30.65 3.29
CA LEU A 166 11.68 -30.54 2.02
C LEU A 166 11.26 -29.26 1.29
N ALA A 167 12.24 -28.56 0.72
CA ALA A 167 12.04 -27.38 -0.10
C ALA A 167 12.49 -27.67 -1.54
N CYS A 168 11.55 -27.51 -2.47
CA CYS A 168 11.77 -27.59 -3.91
C CYS A 168 12.29 -26.23 -4.41
N ALA A 169 13.60 -26.13 -4.56
CA ALA A 169 14.31 -24.92 -4.95
C ALA A 169 14.53 -24.90 -6.47
N LEU A 170 13.75 -24.08 -7.17
CA LEU A 170 13.88 -23.89 -8.62
C LEU A 170 15.13 -23.07 -8.97
N GLY A 171 15.46 -22.10 -8.12
CA GLY A 171 16.54 -21.16 -8.38
C GLY A 171 16.05 -19.84 -8.98
N HIS A 172 16.96 -18.91 -9.25
CA HIS A 172 16.64 -17.62 -9.84
C HIS A 172 16.38 -17.70 -11.35
N ALA A 173 16.74 -18.79 -12.04
CA ALA A 173 16.48 -19.02 -13.48
C ALA A 173 17.09 -18.01 -14.48
N TYR A 174 17.86 -17.01 -14.03
CA TYR A 174 18.56 -16.06 -14.92
C TYR A 174 20.03 -16.43 -15.23
N GLY A 175 20.42 -17.69 -15.05
CA GLY A 175 21.77 -18.19 -15.30
C GLY A 175 22.16 -19.35 -14.38
N PRO A 176 23.38 -19.89 -14.49
CA PRO A 176 23.88 -20.96 -13.63
C PRO A 176 23.96 -20.55 -12.15
N GLN A 177 23.55 -21.44 -11.24
CA GLN A 177 23.66 -21.23 -9.78
C GLN A 177 23.72 -22.58 -9.03
N PRO A 178 24.51 -22.69 -7.94
CA PRO A 178 24.55 -23.92 -7.14
C PRO A 178 23.38 -24.05 -6.15
N GLU A 179 22.74 -22.97 -5.73
CA GLU A 179 21.62 -22.96 -4.76
C GLU A 179 20.26 -23.32 -5.39
N ARG A 180 20.18 -24.50 -6.00
CA ARG A 180 18.94 -25.08 -6.58
C ARG A 180 18.88 -26.59 -6.29
N GLY A 181 17.75 -27.21 -6.54
CA GLY A 181 17.53 -28.64 -6.28
C GLY A 181 16.49 -28.91 -5.19
N VAL A 182 16.65 -30.01 -4.47
CA VAL A 182 15.83 -30.31 -3.28
C VAL A 182 16.69 -30.16 -2.04
N PHE A 183 16.22 -29.32 -1.12
CA PHE A 183 16.81 -29.16 0.20
C PHE A 183 15.93 -29.86 1.23
N ARG A 184 16.53 -30.49 2.23
CA ARG A 184 15.84 -31.18 3.31
C ARG A 184 16.38 -30.72 4.66
N THR A 185 15.49 -30.47 5.60
CA THR A 185 15.83 -30.30 7.01
C THR A 185 15.19 -31.42 7.83
N ALA A 186 15.82 -31.79 8.94
CA ALA A 186 15.29 -32.72 9.93
C ALA A 186 15.31 -32.14 11.36
N ASP A 187 15.69 -30.87 11.50
CA ASP A 187 15.82 -30.15 12.77
C ASP A 187 14.97 -28.88 12.81
N GLY A 188 13.94 -28.83 11.96
CA GLY A 188 12.96 -27.75 11.91
C GLY A 188 13.50 -26.47 11.26
N GLY A 189 14.48 -26.59 10.34
CA GLY A 189 15.04 -25.52 9.52
C GLY A 189 16.31 -24.87 10.06
N LYS A 190 16.93 -25.43 11.10
CA LYS A 190 18.20 -24.89 11.62
C LYS A 190 19.35 -25.22 10.67
N THR A 191 19.28 -26.39 10.02
CA THR A 191 20.20 -26.81 8.97
C THR A 191 19.45 -27.38 7.78
N TRP A 192 20.07 -27.27 6.61
CA TRP A 192 19.52 -27.74 5.33
C TRP A 192 20.56 -28.57 4.57
N ASP A 193 20.22 -29.82 4.28
CA ASP A 193 20.97 -30.72 3.41
C ASP A 193 20.49 -30.56 1.97
N LYS A 194 21.40 -30.38 1.01
CA LYS A 194 21.07 -30.45 -0.42
C LYS A 194 21.05 -31.91 -0.85
N VAL A 195 19.86 -32.50 -0.88
CA VAL A 195 19.64 -33.95 -1.05
C VAL A 195 19.42 -34.37 -2.51
N LEU A 196 19.04 -33.45 -3.39
CA LEU A 196 19.00 -33.67 -4.84
C LEU A 196 19.57 -32.44 -5.55
N PHE A 197 20.63 -32.63 -6.32
CA PHE A 197 21.25 -31.62 -7.17
C PHE A 197 21.67 -32.29 -8.48
N VAL A 198 21.28 -31.71 -9.60
CA VAL A 198 21.61 -32.26 -10.94
C VAL A 198 22.80 -31.50 -11.50
N ASP A 199 22.64 -30.19 -11.68
CA ASP A 199 23.67 -29.26 -12.16
C ASP A 199 23.26 -27.81 -11.81
N GLU A 200 24.08 -26.85 -12.23
CA GLU A 200 23.86 -25.42 -11.96
C GLU A 200 22.75 -24.78 -12.81
N ASN A 201 22.17 -25.48 -13.79
CA ASN A 201 21.10 -24.96 -14.66
C ASN A 201 19.73 -25.58 -14.35
N THR A 202 19.70 -26.63 -13.53
CA THR A 202 18.52 -27.46 -13.28
C THR A 202 18.05 -27.35 -11.84
N GLY A 203 16.85 -26.80 -11.62
CA GLY A 203 16.21 -26.68 -10.31
C GLY A 203 15.03 -27.62 -10.13
N CYS A 204 14.49 -27.69 -8.91
CA CYS A 204 13.26 -28.43 -8.66
C CYS A 204 12.04 -27.58 -9.04
N SER A 205 11.17 -28.08 -9.92
CA SER A 205 9.95 -27.39 -10.36
C SER A 205 8.70 -27.71 -9.53
N ASP A 206 8.63 -28.94 -9.01
CA ASP A 206 7.53 -29.42 -8.17
C ASP A 206 7.92 -30.70 -7.41
N MET A 207 7.20 -31.03 -6.33
CA MET A 207 7.35 -32.28 -5.59
C MET A 207 6.00 -32.85 -5.20
N GLY A 208 5.90 -34.18 -5.13
CA GLY A 208 4.73 -34.89 -4.64
C GLY A 208 5.14 -35.95 -3.63
N MET A 209 4.62 -35.83 -2.39
CA MET A 209 4.77 -36.83 -1.35
C MET A 209 3.58 -37.79 -1.37
N ASP A 210 3.81 -39.09 -1.17
CA ASP A 210 2.71 -40.05 -0.94
C ASP A 210 2.03 -39.74 0.41
N PRO A 211 0.74 -39.36 0.43
CA PRO A 211 0.04 -38.99 1.66
C PRO A 211 -0.08 -40.14 2.68
N ASN A 212 0.02 -41.39 2.24
CA ASN A 212 -0.10 -42.57 3.10
C ASN A 212 1.27 -43.13 3.54
N ASN A 213 2.35 -42.79 2.84
CA ASN A 213 3.70 -43.23 3.17
C ASN A 213 4.72 -42.14 2.81
N PRO A 214 5.01 -41.19 3.73
CA PRO A 214 5.86 -40.03 3.45
C PRO A 214 7.34 -40.37 3.23
N ARG A 215 7.71 -41.65 3.18
CA ARG A 215 9.02 -42.09 2.67
C ARG A 215 9.10 -42.09 1.15
N ILE A 216 7.96 -42.18 0.47
CA ILE A 216 7.87 -42.14 -0.99
C ILE A 216 7.63 -40.70 -1.43
N LEU A 217 8.55 -40.17 -2.22
CA LEU A 217 8.42 -38.84 -2.81
C LEU A 217 8.83 -38.87 -4.28
N PHE A 218 8.27 -37.95 -5.05
CA PHE A 218 8.68 -37.66 -6.41
C PHE A 218 9.09 -36.19 -6.53
N ALA A 219 10.08 -35.92 -7.38
CA ALA A 219 10.54 -34.57 -7.67
C ALA A 219 10.71 -34.38 -9.17
N GLY A 220 10.14 -33.30 -9.69
CA GLY A 220 10.36 -32.83 -11.05
C GLY A 220 11.55 -31.87 -11.09
N MET A 221 12.56 -32.20 -11.88
CA MET A 221 13.73 -31.35 -12.12
C MET A 221 13.60 -30.66 -13.47
N TRP A 222 13.86 -29.35 -13.51
CA TRP A 222 13.63 -28.47 -14.66
C TRP A 222 14.84 -27.59 -14.94
N GLN A 223 15.42 -27.76 -16.13
CA GLN A 223 16.40 -26.84 -16.67
C GLN A 223 15.69 -25.63 -17.32
N ILE A 224 16.01 -24.43 -16.83
CA ILE A 224 15.39 -23.18 -17.27
C ILE A 224 16.37 -22.02 -17.23
N GLU A 225 16.36 -21.21 -18.29
CA GLU A 225 17.08 -19.94 -18.38
C GLU A 225 16.19 -18.86 -19.00
N ILE A 226 16.20 -17.67 -18.41
CA ILE A 226 15.43 -16.50 -18.83
C ILE A 226 16.35 -15.29 -18.99
N HIS A 227 16.10 -14.55 -20.06
CA HIS A 227 16.71 -13.25 -20.36
C HIS A 227 15.65 -12.28 -20.89
N THR A 228 16.02 -11.02 -21.05
CA THR A 228 15.16 -9.99 -21.68
C THR A 228 14.77 -10.34 -23.12
N TRP A 229 15.58 -11.16 -23.79
CA TRP A 229 15.40 -11.60 -25.16
C TRP A 229 14.78 -13.00 -25.31
N GLY A 230 14.24 -13.56 -24.22
CA GLY A 230 13.49 -14.80 -24.26
C GLY A 230 13.96 -15.84 -23.24
N ARG A 231 13.42 -17.04 -23.40
CA ARG A 231 13.54 -18.13 -22.45
C ARG A 231 13.88 -19.43 -23.15
N THR A 232 14.67 -20.26 -22.48
CA THR A 232 14.97 -21.62 -22.91
C THR A 232 14.50 -22.60 -21.84
N SER A 233 13.45 -23.37 -22.15
CA SER A 233 12.91 -24.43 -21.29
C SER A 233 13.35 -25.80 -21.78
N GLY A 234 13.85 -26.63 -20.85
CA GLY A 234 14.19 -28.03 -21.08
C GLY A 234 15.65 -28.27 -21.48
N GLY A 235 16.18 -29.42 -21.05
CA GLY A 235 17.57 -29.79 -21.27
C GLY A 235 17.92 -31.14 -20.63
N PRO A 236 19.17 -31.62 -20.77
CA PRO A 236 19.57 -32.95 -20.31
C PRO A 236 19.47 -33.15 -18.79
N GLY A 237 19.53 -32.08 -18.01
CA GLY A 237 19.37 -32.13 -16.55
C GLY A 237 17.92 -32.33 -16.10
N SER A 238 16.93 -31.99 -16.94
CA SER A 238 15.53 -32.17 -16.59
C SER A 238 15.16 -33.66 -16.44
N GLY A 239 14.19 -33.95 -15.57
CA GLY A 239 13.68 -35.32 -15.40
C GLY A 239 12.89 -35.54 -14.12
N LEU A 240 12.26 -36.71 -14.04
CA LEU A 240 11.50 -37.16 -12.87
C LEU A 240 12.39 -38.03 -11.97
N PHE A 241 12.33 -37.79 -10.66
CA PHE A 241 13.10 -38.50 -9.65
C PHE A 241 12.18 -39.07 -8.58
N LYS A 242 12.56 -40.22 -8.00
CA LYS A 242 11.84 -40.90 -6.91
C LYS A 242 12.76 -41.13 -5.72
N SER A 243 12.25 -40.85 -4.52
CA SER A 243 12.84 -41.25 -3.26
C SER A 243 11.97 -42.31 -2.59
N THR A 244 12.62 -43.19 -1.82
CA THR A 244 11.93 -44.24 -1.03
C THR A 244 12.34 -44.24 0.46
N ASP A 245 13.12 -43.24 0.87
CA ASP A 245 13.70 -43.11 2.22
C ASP A 245 13.40 -41.74 2.87
N GLY A 246 12.33 -41.07 2.44
CA GLY A 246 11.93 -39.76 2.98
C GLY A 246 12.75 -38.60 2.43
N GLY A 247 13.23 -38.74 1.18
CA GLY A 247 13.93 -37.71 0.44
C GLY A 247 15.40 -37.56 0.83
N VAL A 248 16.00 -38.57 1.47
CA VAL A 248 17.43 -38.58 1.80
C VAL A 248 18.24 -38.96 0.55
N THR A 249 17.76 -39.92 -0.22
CA THR A 249 18.34 -40.30 -1.52
C THR A 249 17.29 -40.33 -2.62
N TRP A 250 17.75 -40.12 -3.86
CA TRP A 250 16.91 -39.96 -5.04
C TRP A 250 17.44 -40.77 -6.22
N LYS A 251 16.53 -41.42 -6.95
CA LYS A 251 16.80 -42.15 -8.19
C LYS A 251 16.09 -41.47 -9.36
N ARG A 252 16.82 -41.16 -10.44
CA ARG A 252 16.22 -40.69 -11.70
C ARG A 252 15.39 -41.82 -12.32
N LEU A 253 14.19 -41.49 -12.80
CA LEU A 253 13.32 -42.39 -13.54
C LEU A 253 13.50 -42.17 -15.04
N GLU A 254 13.74 -43.24 -15.79
CA GLU A 254 13.93 -43.23 -17.24
C GLU A 254 13.38 -44.52 -17.85
N GLY A 255 12.87 -44.44 -19.09
CA GLY A 255 12.24 -45.57 -19.77
C GLY A 255 10.87 -45.91 -19.19
N HIS A 256 10.44 -47.17 -19.31
CA HIS A 256 9.18 -47.67 -18.73
C HIS A 256 7.93 -46.82 -19.07
N GLY A 257 7.89 -46.27 -20.30
CA GLY A 257 6.78 -45.46 -20.83
C GLY A 257 6.88 -43.94 -20.58
N LEU A 258 7.90 -43.47 -19.84
CA LEU A 258 8.23 -42.05 -19.75
C LEU A 258 8.81 -41.51 -21.07
N PRO A 259 8.67 -40.20 -21.35
CA PRO A 259 9.25 -39.58 -22.54
C PRO A 259 10.78 -39.52 -22.45
N HIS A 260 11.43 -39.44 -23.61
CA HIS A 260 12.88 -39.30 -23.69
C HIS A 260 13.33 -37.86 -23.43
N SER A 261 14.54 -37.68 -22.91
CA SER A 261 15.17 -36.35 -22.80
C SER A 261 15.45 -35.75 -24.19
N PRO A 262 15.38 -34.41 -24.37
CA PRO A 262 15.06 -33.40 -23.37
C PRO A 262 13.56 -33.30 -23.04
N VAL A 263 13.28 -33.07 -21.76
CA VAL A 263 11.98 -32.66 -21.20
C VAL A 263 12.13 -31.34 -20.46
N GLY A 264 11.04 -30.63 -20.19
CA GLY A 264 11.04 -29.33 -19.51
C GLY A 264 10.40 -29.38 -18.13
N ARG A 265 9.52 -28.44 -17.80
CA ARG A 265 8.88 -28.34 -16.48
C ARG A 265 8.03 -29.59 -16.17
N ILE A 266 8.22 -30.14 -14.98
CA ILE A 266 7.52 -31.35 -14.50
C ILE A 266 6.76 -31.04 -13.22
N ALA A 267 5.49 -31.47 -13.15
CA ALA A 267 4.69 -31.53 -11.93
C ALA A 267 4.25 -32.96 -11.64
N VAL A 268 4.13 -33.32 -10.35
CA VAL A 268 3.85 -34.71 -9.94
C VAL A 268 3.00 -34.77 -8.68
N ARG A 269 1.98 -35.62 -8.69
CA ARG A 269 1.09 -35.87 -7.53
C ARG A 269 0.80 -37.36 -7.36
N VAL A 270 0.67 -37.79 -6.11
CA VAL A 270 0.32 -39.16 -5.70
C VAL A 270 -1.11 -39.13 -5.15
N ALA A 271 -1.98 -40.02 -5.62
CA ALA A 271 -3.36 -40.03 -5.16
C ALA A 271 -3.45 -40.49 -3.69
N LYS A 272 -4.21 -39.77 -2.87
CA LYS A 272 -4.41 -40.13 -1.46
C LYS A 272 -5.16 -41.46 -1.29
N LYS A 273 -6.16 -41.74 -2.15
CA LYS A 273 -6.98 -42.95 -2.02
C LYS A 273 -6.26 -44.23 -2.45
N ASP A 274 -5.34 -44.12 -3.40
CA ASP A 274 -4.52 -45.22 -3.89
C ASP A 274 -3.09 -44.74 -4.17
N SER A 275 -2.16 -45.08 -3.28
CA SER A 275 -0.74 -44.68 -3.39
C SER A 275 -0.03 -45.27 -4.63
N ASN A 276 -0.62 -46.25 -5.32
CA ASN A 276 -0.08 -46.72 -6.60
C ASN A 276 -0.38 -45.77 -7.77
N ARG A 277 -1.42 -44.94 -7.63
CA ARG A 277 -1.81 -43.97 -8.65
C ARG A 277 -0.94 -42.71 -8.55
N VAL A 278 -0.10 -42.50 -9.55
CA VAL A 278 0.75 -41.30 -9.65
C VAL A 278 0.50 -40.62 -10.99
N TYR A 279 0.34 -39.30 -10.97
CA TYR A 279 0.23 -38.48 -12.18
C TYR A 279 1.46 -37.59 -12.31
N ALA A 280 1.99 -37.50 -13.52
CA ALA A 280 3.08 -36.59 -13.87
C ALA A 280 2.72 -35.78 -15.10
N GLU A 281 2.66 -34.46 -14.95
CA GLU A 281 2.60 -33.54 -16.08
C GLU A 281 4.03 -33.22 -16.52
N ILE A 282 4.40 -33.57 -17.76
CA ILE A 282 5.78 -33.43 -18.26
C ILE A 282 5.79 -32.55 -19.50
N GLU A 283 6.59 -31.47 -19.48
CA GLU A 283 6.83 -30.67 -20.69
C GLU A 283 7.61 -31.51 -21.69
N THR A 284 6.96 -31.88 -22.77
CA THR A 284 7.63 -32.34 -23.97
C THR A 284 7.60 -31.21 -25.00
N GLY A 285 8.07 -31.49 -26.22
CA GLY A 285 7.66 -30.67 -27.35
C GLY A 285 6.14 -30.71 -27.54
N ASP A 286 5.64 -29.93 -28.49
CA ASP A 286 4.22 -29.90 -28.82
C ASP A 286 3.87 -30.88 -29.97
N GLY A 287 4.79 -31.78 -30.30
CA GLY A 287 4.73 -32.67 -31.45
C GLY A 287 5.09 -32.01 -32.79
N VAL A 288 5.33 -30.69 -32.82
CA VAL A 288 5.85 -29.99 -34.00
C VAL A 288 7.38 -30.14 -34.01
N PRO A 289 7.98 -30.68 -35.09
CA PRO A 289 9.42 -30.74 -35.22
C PRO A 289 10.02 -29.33 -35.28
N GLN A 290 10.83 -28.96 -34.28
CA GLN A 290 11.66 -27.75 -34.30
C GLN A 290 13.04 -28.08 -34.87
N PRO A 291 13.76 -27.13 -35.50
CA PRO A 291 15.16 -27.33 -35.88
C PRO A 291 16.00 -27.78 -34.67
N ASN A 292 16.70 -28.91 -34.79
CA ASN A 292 17.49 -29.53 -33.73
C ASN A 292 16.71 -30.10 -32.52
N SER A 293 15.41 -30.40 -32.67
CA SER A 293 14.60 -31.04 -31.63
C SER A 293 13.89 -32.31 -32.13
N VAL A 294 13.74 -33.29 -31.24
CA VAL A 294 12.92 -34.49 -31.44
C VAL A 294 11.58 -34.22 -30.76
N GLY A 295 10.69 -33.48 -31.42
CA GLY A 295 9.38 -33.12 -30.86
C GLY A 295 8.61 -34.38 -30.45
N GLN A 296 8.40 -34.55 -29.14
CA GLN A 296 7.60 -35.64 -28.58
C GLN A 296 6.20 -35.13 -28.25
N LEU A 297 5.19 -35.98 -28.43
CA LEU A 297 3.81 -35.68 -28.11
C LEU A 297 3.44 -36.26 -26.74
N GLY A 298 2.81 -35.46 -25.89
CA GLY A 298 2.26 -35.89 -24.61
C GLY A 298 2.18 -34.73 -23.62
N GLN A 299 1.26 -34.79 -22.67
CA GLN A 299 1.12 -33.77 -21.62
C GLN A 299 1.00 -34.39 -20.23
N LEU A 300 0.29 -35.53 -20.12
CA LEU A 300 0.01 -36.22 -18.87
C LEU A 300 0.40 -37.69 -18.93
N TRP A 301 1.20 -38.11 -17.95
CA TRP A 301 1.57 -39.49 -17.71
C TRP A 301 0.93 -39.97 -16.41
N ARG A 302 0.60 -41.26 -16.40
CA ARG A 302 0.03 -41.94 -15.25
C ARG A 302 0.79 -43.23 -14.96
N SER A 303 1.02 -43.50 -13.68
CA SER A 303 1.47 -44.79 -13.18
C SER A 303 0.38 -45.40 -12.31
N ASP A 304 0.24 -46.72 -12.41
CA ASP A 304 -0.72 -47.54 -11.66
C ASP A 304 -0.01 -48.54 -10.72
N ASP A 305 1.31 -48.41 -10.55
CA ASP A 305 2.16 -49.28 -9.73
C ASP A 305 3.18 -48.51 -8.86
N GLY A 306 2.83 -47.27 -8.49
CA GLY A 306 3.63 -46.44 -7.61
C GLY A 306 4.88 -45.86 -8.28
N GLY A 307 4.84 -45.66 -9.59
CA GLY A 307 5.87 -44.98 -10.38
C GLY A 307 6.93 -45.89 -11.02
N GLU A 308 6.70 -47.21 -11.10
CA GLU A 308 7.63 -48.13 -11.75
C GLU A 308 7.38 -48.22 -13.27
N ASN A 309 6.12 -48.26 -13.69
CA ASN A 309 5.71 -48.18 -15.10
C ASN A 309 4.74 -47.01 -15.32
N TRP A 310 4.84 -46.39 -16.50
CA TRP A 310 4.11 -45.18 -16.87
C TRP A 310 3.42 -45.34 -18.23
N GLU A 311 2.29 -44.65 -18.40
CA GLU A 311 1.55 -44.54 -19.65
C GLU A 311 1.25 -43.06 -19.93
N MET A 312 1.47 -42.60 -21.17
CA MET A 312 0.95 -41.31 -21.63
C MET A 312 -0.55 -41.46 -21.86
N VAL A 313 -1.35 -40.86 -20.97
CA VAL A 313 -2.81 -41.01 -20.98
C VAL A 313 -3.53 -39.87 -21.71
N ASN A 314 -2.86 -38.72 -21.88
CA ASN A 314 -3.43 -37.56 -22.56
C ASN A 314 -2.37 -36.62 -23.14
N SER A 315 -2.66 -36.09 -24.34
CA SER A 315 -1.83 -35.13 -25.06
C SER A 315 -2.52 -33.78 -25.31
N ASP A 316 -3.69 -33.53 -24.72
CA ASP A 316 -4.43 -32.28 -24.86
C ASP A 316 -3.66 -31.12 -24.22
N ARG A 317 -3.38 -30.08 -25.02
CA ARG A 317 -2.63 -28.90 -24.59
C ARG A 317 -3.40 -28.05 -23.56
N GLN A 318 -4.71 -28.23 -23.40
CA GLN A 318 -5.50 -27.54 -22.37
C GLN A 318 -5.07 -27.91 -20.94
N LEU A 319 -4.46 -29.09 -20.75
CA LEU A 319 -3.91 -29.51 -19.46
C LEU A 319 -2.83 -28.54 -18.97
N ARG A 320 -2.06 -27.95 -19.90
CA ARG A 320 -0.85 -27.16 -19.63
C ARG A 320 -0.52 -26.22 -20.79
N GLY A 321 -1.37 -25.22 -21.01
CA GLY A 321 -1.37 -24.40 -22.23
C GLY A 321 -0.09 -23.58 -22.50
N ARG A 322 0.61 -23.17 -21.44
CA ARG A 322 1.89 -22.42 -21.47
C ARG A 322 2.80 -23.05 -20.42
N THR A 323 3.45 -24.14 -20.79
CA THR A 323 4.17 -25.09 -19.91
C THR A 323 5.01 -24.49 -18.79
N HIS A 324 5.86 -23.51 -19.09
CA HIS A 324 6.68 -22.81 -18.09
C HIS A 324 5.86 -22.05 -17.02
N TYR A 325 4.63 -21.65 -17.34
CA TYR A 325 3.72 -20.86 -16.49
C TYR A 325 2.62 -21.75 -15.86
N TYR A 326 2.05 -22.69 -16.62
CA TYR A 326 0.98 -23.62 -16.24
C TYR A 326 1.46 -25.08 -16.27
N THR A 327 1.95 -25.60 -15.14
CA THR A 327 2.30 -27.03 -14.98
C THR A 327 2.17 -27.38 -13.51
N ARG A 328 0.94 -27.68 -13.10
CA ARG A 328 0.54 -28.17 -11.77
C ARG A 328 -0.84 -28.84 -11.89
N THR A 329 -1.03 -29.84 -11.03
CA THR A 329 -2.27 -30.60 -10.93
C THR A 329 -2.57 -30.92 -9.46
N GLU A 330 -3.83 -31.20 -9.15
CA GLU A 330 -4.24 -31.70 -7.84
C GLU A 330 -5.28 -32.82 -7.99
N ILE A 331 -5.24 -33.81 -7.11
CA ILE A 331 -6.06 -35.03 -7.20
C ILE A 331 -7.11 -34.99 -6.10
N ALA A 332 -8.36 -35.36 -6.41
CA ALA A 332 -9.39 -35.46 -5.39
C ALA A 332 -9.00 -36.50 -4.32
N PRO A 333 -9.14 -36.17 -3.02
CA PRO A 333 -8.64 -37.03 -1.93
C PRO A 333 -9.38 -38.36 -1.79
N ASP A 334 -10.60 -38.44 -2.33
CA ASP A 334 -11.57 -39.54 -2.27
C ASP A 334 -11.80 -40.24 -3.63
N ASN A 335 -11.19 -39.75 -4.70
CA ASN A 335 -11.31 -40.31 -6.04
C ASN A 335 -10.02 -40.11 -6.85
N GLU A 336 -9.23 -41.19 -6.97
CA GLU A 336 -7.97 -41.23 -7.69
C GLU A 336 -8.09 -40.97 -9.20
N ASN A 337 -9.30 -41.01 -9.77
CA ASN A 337 -9.57 -40.71 -11.18
C ASN A 337 -10.04 -39.27 -11.42
N GLU A 338 -10.35 -38.51 -10.37
CA GLU A 338 -10.70 -37.09 -10.49
C GLU A 338 -9.46 -36.23 -10.25
N VAL A 339 -9.01 -35.56 -11.31
CA VAL A 339 -7.79 -34.76 -11.31
C VAL A 339 -8.09 -33.40 -11.94
N PHE A 340 -7.61 -32.33 -11.31
CA PHE A 340 -7.76 -30.95 -11.74
C PHE A 340 -6.45 -30.45 -12.35
N PHE A 341 -6.54 -29.73 -13.47
CA PHE A 341 -5.38 -29.21 -14.21
C PHE A 341 -5.45 -27.69 -14.29
N PHE A 342 -4.30 -27.06 -14.07
CA PHE A 342 -4.22 -25.61 -13.93
C PHE A 342 -3.56 -25.02 -15.17
N SER A 343 -4.37 -24.33 -15.98
CA SER A 343 -3.90 -23.46 -17.05
C SER A 343 -4.72 -22.18 -17.12
N ALA A 344 -4.59 -21.40 -18.20
CA ALA A 344 -5.52 -20.33 -18.51
C ALA A 344 -6.99 -20.80 -18.42
N SER A 345 -7.24 -22.04 -18.84
CA SER A 345 -8.48 -22.77 -18.61
C SER A 345 -8.39 -23.61 -17.33
N PHE A 346 -9.46 -23.67 -16.54
CA PHE A 346 -9.58 -24.65 -15.46
C PHE A 346 -10.29 -25.91 -15.97
N SER A 347 -9.61 -27.06 -15.94
CA SER A 347 -10.14 -28.32 -16.47
C SER A 347 -9.99 -29.47 -15.49
N ARG A 348 -10.81 -30.52 -15.67
CA ARG A 348 -10.70 -31.75 -14.88
C ARG A 348 -10.93 -32.99 -15.73
N THR A 349 -10.46 -34.12 -15.23
CA THR A 349 -10.82 -35.47 -15.69
C THR A 349 -11.63 -36.19 -14.61
N LEU A 350 -12.40 -37.20 -15.01
CA LEU A 350 -13.10 -38.13 -14.10
C LEU A 350 -12.78 -39.60 -14.41
N ASP A 351 -11.97 -39.85 -15.45
CA ASP A 351 -11.59 -41.17 -15.94
C ASP A 351 -10.07 -41.38 -15.85
N GLY A 352 -9.43 -40.67 -14.91
CA GLY A 352 -8.03 -40.85 -14.61
C GLY A 352 -7.10 -40.35 -15.71
N GLY A 353 -7.48 -39.27 -16.39
CA GLY A 353 -6.65 -38.53 -17.34
C GLY A 353 -7.05 -38.68 -18.80
N HIS A 354 -7.82 -39.72 -19.16
CA HIS A 354 -8.09 -40.03 -20.57
C HIS A 354 -8.93 -38.98 -21.30
N THR A 355 -9.93 -38.40 -20.61
CA THR A 355 -10.76 -37.33 -21.18
C THR A 355 -10.89 -36.14 -20.24
N LEU A 356 -11.00 -34.95 -20.86
CA LEU A 356 -11.32 -33.72 -20.17
C LEU A 356 -12.83 -33.50 -20.13
N THR A 357 -13.33 -33.11 -18.97
CA THR A 357 -14.73 -32.75 -18.76
C THR A 357 -14.85 -31.26 -18.50
N LYS A 358 -15.94 -30.65 -18.97
CA LYS A 358 -16.23 -29.25 -18.67
C LYS A 358 -16.65 -29.12 -17.21
N MET A 359 -16.08 -28.11 -16.54
CA MET A 359 -16.51 -27.73 -15.20
C MET A 359 -17.87 -27.01 -15.26
N PRO A 360 -18.74 -27.19 -14.25
CA PRO A 360 -20.02 -26.47 -14.16
C PRO A 360 -19.83 -24.96 -13.95
N SER A 361 -18.74 -24.55 -13.29
CA SER A 361 -18.30 -23.16 -13.17
C SER A 361 -16.77 -23.09 -13.11
N ASN A 362 -16.20 -21.96 -13.50
CA ASN A 362 -14.75 -21.75 -13.53
C ASN A 362 -14.33 -20.87 -12.32
N PRO A 363 -13.31 -21.25 -11.53
CA PRO A 363 -12.73 -20.41 -10.49
C PRO A 363 -11.97 -19.19 -11.03
N GLY A 364 -11.75 -19.02 -12.34
CA GLY A 364 -11.10 -17.81 -12.87
C GLY A 364 -10.27 -18.08 -14.13
N GLY A 365 -9.25 -17.27 -14.35
CA GLY A 365 -8.30 -17.41 -15.45
C GLY A 365 -6.87 -17.45 -14.92
N ASP A 366 -5.98 -18.14 -15.64
CA ASP A 366 -4.56 -18.32 -15.31
C ASP A 366 -4.36 -18.94 -13.92
N ASN A 367 -4.76 -20.20 -13.82
CA ASN A 367 -4.77 -20.95 -12.56
C ASN A 367 -3.39 -21.51 -12.22
N HIS A 368 -3.01 -21.39 -10.94
CA HIS A 368 -1.65 -21.69 -10.48
C HIS A 368 -1.57 -22.83 -9.46
N GLU A 369 -2.47 -22.84 -8.48
CA GLU A 369 -2.44 -23.79 -7.37
C GLU A 369 -3.85 -24.05 -6.83
N MET A 370 -4.02 -25.25 -6.24
CA MET A 370 -5.25 -25.65 -5.59
C MET A 370 -4.95 -26.32 -4.25
N TRP A 371 -5.85 -26.13 -3.30
CA TRP A 371 -5.91 -26.94 -2.08
C TRP A 371 -7.29 -27.58 -1.98
N ILE A 372 -7.31 -28.90 -1.77
CA ILE A 372 -8.53 -29.66 -1.48
C ILE A 372 -8.43 -30.20 -0.05
N ASP A 373 -9.49 -30.08 0.73
CA ASP A 373 -9.48 -30.61 2.09
C ASP A 373 -9.32 -32.15 2.04
N PRO A 374 -8.23 -32.70 2.61
CA PRO A 374 -7.97 -34.13 2.53
C PRO A 374 -9.04 -34.98 3.23
N THR A 375 -9.92 -34.37 4.04
CA THR A 375 -11.02 -35.03 4.74
C THR A 375 -12.40 -34.73 4.15
N ASP A 376 -12.49 -33.77 3.21
CA ASP A 376 -13.74 -33.31 2.60
C ASP A 376 -13.49 -32.76 1.19
N GLY A 377 -13.70 -33.60 0.17
CA GLY A 377 -13.46 -33.21 -1.22
C GLY A 377 -14.36 -32.08 -1.74
N ASP A 378 -15.42 -31.69 -1.02
CA ASP A 378 -16.29 -30.58 -1.42
C ASP A 378 -15.68 -29.22 -1.08
N ARG A 379 -14.77 -29.18 -0.10
CA ARG A 379 -14.08 -27.97 0.35
C ARG A 379 -12.77 -27.78 -0.39
N MET A 380 -12.73 -26.73 -1.22
CA MET A 380 -11.64 -26.47 -2.15
C MET A 380 -11.31 -24.99 -2.23
N ALA A 381 -10.06 -24.66 -2.55
CA ALA A 381 -9.67 -23.31 -2.94
C ALA A 381 -8.69 -23.35 -4.13
N VAL A 382 -8.87 -22.45 -5.08
CA VAL A 382 -7.98 -22.26 -6.23
C VAL A 382 -7.47 -20.82 -6.21
N VAL A 383 -6.18 -20.64 -6.49
CA VAL A 383 -5.56 -19.33 -6.69
C VAL A 383 -5.07 -19.18 -8.12
N ASN A 384 -5.22 -17.96 -8.62
CA ASN A 384 -5.01 -17.63 -10.02
C ASN A 384 -4.67 -16.14 -10.19
N ASP A 385 -4.49 -15.69 -11.44
CA ASP A 385 -4.24 -14.27 -11.73
C ASP A 385 -5.47 -13.38 -11.46
N GLY A 386 -6.63 -13.96 -11.13
CA GLY A 386 -7.85 -13.25 -10.71
C GLY A 386 -8.05 -13.13 -9.20
N GLY A 387 -7.45 -14.00 -8.38
CA GLY A 387 -7.47 -13.89 -6.92
C GLY A 387 -7.56 -15.25 -6.26
N VAL A 388 -8.43 -15.33 -5.26
CA VAL A 388 -8.71 -16.56 -4.52
C VAL A 388 -10.15 -16.96 -4.75
N ASN A 389 -10.38 -18.22 -5.04
CA ASN A 389 -11.69 -18.76 -5.34
C ASN A 389 -11.97 -19.95 -4.44
N ILE A 390 -12.96 -19.82 -3.56
CA ILE A 390 -13.29 -20.84 -2.54
C ILE A 390 -14.58 -21.56 -2.94
N SER A 391 -14.58 -22.88 -2.86
CA SER A 391 -15.77 -23.72 -3.04
C SER A 391 -16.01 -24.60 -1.82
N VAL A 392 -17.29 -24.83 -1.53
CA VAL A 392 -17.79 -25.75 -0.49
C VAL A 392 -18.76 -26.78 -1.09
N ASN A 393 -18.73 -26.94 -2.42
CA ASN A 393 -19.61 -27.84 -3.16
C ASN A 393 -18.89 -28.44 -4.39
N ARG A 394 -17.61 -28.79 -4.20
CA ARG A 394 -16.78 -29.50 -5.19
C ARG A 394 -16.65 -28.78 -6.53
N GLY A 395 -16.54 -27.45 -6.49
CA GLY A 395 -16.41 -26.60 -7.68
C GLY A 395 -17.70 -26.42 -8.48
N SER A 396 -18.86 -26.73 -7.92
CA SER A 396 -20.15 -26.40 -8.55
C SER A 396 -20.36 -24.89 -8.61
N SER A 397 -19.93 -24.17 -7.56
CA SER A 397 -19.84 -22.70 -7.52
C SER A 397 -18.60 -22.25 -6.75
N TRP A 398 -18.17 -21.02 -7.02
CA TRP A 398 -16.98 -20.39 -6.40
C TRP A 398 -17.34 -19.03 -5.80
N ASN A 399 -16.82 -18.74 -4.61
CA ASN A 399 -16.79 -17.40 -4.04
C ASN A 399 -15.45 -16.74 -4.40
N HIS A 400 -15.50 -15.64 -5.15
CA HIS A 400 -14.31 -14.91 -5.60
C HIS A 400 -13.94 -13.83 -4.59
N VAL A 401 -12.77 -13.96 -3.98
CA VAL A 401 -12.23 -13.03 -3.00
C VAL A 401 -11.23 -12.10 -3.67
N ASN A 402 -11.43 -10.80 -3.48
CA ASN A 402 -10.49 -9.77 -3.91
C ASN A 402 -9.62 -9.35 -2.71
N LEU A 403 -8.32 -9.18 -2.93
CA LEU A 403 -7.36 -8.81 -1.90
C LEU A 403 -6.61 -7.53 -2.32
N PRO A 404 -6.03 -6.75 -1.39
CA PRO A 404 -5.26 -5.55 -1.70
C PRO A 404 -3.86 -5.91 -2.27
N ILE A 405 -3.82 -6.71 -3.32
CA ILE A 405 -2.60 -7.31 -3.90
C ILE A 405 -2.31 -6.82 -5.31
N ALA A 406 -2.77 -5.62 -5.67
CA ALA A 406 -2.69 -5.14 -7.05
C ALA A 406 -1.22 -4.97 -7.46
N GLN A 407 -0.88 -5.54 -8.61
CA GLN A 407 0.41 -5.38 -9.26
C GLN A 407 0.33 -4.17 -10.19
N ILE A 408 0.84 -3.03 -9.70
CA ILE A 408 0.85 -1.77 -10.42
C ILE A 408 2.23 -1.53 -11.01
N TYR A 409 2.28 -1.31 -12.32
CA TYR A 409 3.53 -1.07 -13.04
C TYR A 409 4.06 0.36 -12.86
N HIS A 410 3.21 1.34 -13.16
CA HIS A 410 3.55 2.75 -13.17
C HIS A 410 2.51 3.58 -12.42
N VAL A 411 2.94 4.72 -11.85
CA VAL A 411 2.04 5.70 -11.23
C VAL A 411 2.21 7.08 -11.85
N THR A 412 1.11 7.71 -12.25
CA THR A 412 1.06 9.16 -12.52
C THR A 412 -0.09 9.81 -11.76
N VAL A 413 -0.08 11.14 -11.71
CA VAL A 413 -1.07 11.95 -11.01
C VAL A 413 -1.47 13.15 -11.87
N ASP A 414 -2.67 13.67 -11.64
CA ASP A 414 -3.12 14.94 -12.23
C ASP A 414 -2.95 16.13 -11.25
N ASP A 415 -3.38 17.31 -11.67
CA ASP A 415 -3.38 18.53 -10.87
C ASP A 415 -4.78 18.98 -10.42
N GLN A 416 -5.77 18.07 -10.48
CA GLN A 416 -7.09 18.28 -9.90
C GLN A 416 -7.01 18.38 -8.37
N ILE A 417 -8.08 18.87 -7.72
CA ILE A 417 -8.10 19.11 -6.27
C ILE A 417 -9.35 18.49 -5.66
N PRO A 418 -9.28 17.39 -4.90
CA PRO A 418 -8.13 16.49 -4.80
C PRO A 418 -7.76 15.88 -6.15
N TYR A 419 -6.51 15.46 -6.29
CA TYR A 419 -5.99 14.87 -7.51
C TYR A 419 -6.36 13.38 -7.61
N PHE A 420 -6.21 12.82 -8.81
CA PHE A 420 -6.37 11.39 -9.08
C PHE A 420 -5.03 10.72 -9.35
N VAL A 421 -4.99 9.42 -9.08
CA VAL A 421 -3.84 8.54 -9.29
C VAL A 421 -4.19 7.57 -10.43
N TYR A 422 -3.24 7.35 -11.32
CA TYR A 422 -3.40 6.58 -12.55
C TYR A 422 -2.28 5.54 -12.68
N GLY A 423 -2.60 4.38 -13.25
CA GLY A 423 -1.59 3.40 -13.60
C GLY A 423 -2.15 2.09 -14.13
N ASN A 424 -1.27 1.26 -14.68
CA ASN A 424 -1.61 -0.02 -15.27
C ASN A 424 -1.62 -1.11 -14.20
N ARG A 425 -2.65 -1.95 -14.25
CA ARG A 425 -2.86 -3.04 -13.31
C ARG A 425 -2.73 -4.37 -14.04
N GLN A 426 -1.86 -5.25 -13.56
CA GLN A 426 -1.70 -6.60 -14.10
C GLN A 426 -3.06 -7.31 -14.27
N ASP A 427 -3.24 -8.01 -15.39
CA ASP A 427 -4.47 -8.69 -15.85
C ASP A 427 -5.76 -7.83 -15.83
N GLY A 428 -5.64 -6.50 -15.87
CA GLY A 428 -6.73 -5.54 -16.07
C GLY A 428 -6.34 -4.44 -17.08
N PRO A 429 -7.21 -3.48 -17.40
CA PRO A 429 -6.81 -2.29 -18.17
C PRO A 429 -5.96 -1.34 -17.29
N SER A 430 -5.68 -0.11 -17.76
CA SER A 430 -5.25 0.98 -16.89
C SER A 430 -6.39 1.45 -15.98
N TRP A 431 -6.06 1.88 -14.76
CA TRP A 431 -7.01 2.28 -13.72
C TRP A 431 -6.77 3.72 -13.26
N ARG A 432 -7.84 4.31 -12.74
CA ARG A 432 -7.86 5.62 -12.08
C ARG A 432 -8.62 5.55 -10.77
N GLY A 433 -8.15 6.27 -9.75
CA GLY A 433 -8.86 6.46 -8.48
C GLY A 433 -8.45 7.74 -7.75
N PRO A 434 -9.26 8.22 -6.80
CA PRO A 434 -9.00 9.49 -6.13
C PRO A 434 -7.91 9.37 -5.06
N SER A 435 -7.09 10.41 -4.88
CA SER A 435 -6.21 10.55 -3.71
C SER A 435 -7.01 10.77 -2.42
N ASN A 436 -8.18 11.37 -2.52
CA ASN A 436 -9.15 11.61 -1.45
C ASN A 436 -10.55 11.59 -2.05
N SER A 437 -11.40 10.65 -1.64
CA SER A 437 -12.73 10.46 -2.21
C SER A 437 -13.72 11.56 -1.82
N LEU A 438 -13.43 12.33 -0.76
CA LEU A 438 -14.35 13.30 -0.12
C LEU A 438 -15.67 12.69 0.38
N GLN A 439 -15.81 11.37 0.36
CA GLN A 439 -17.06 10.67 0.68
C GLN A 439 -17.26 10.51 2.19
N PHE A 440 -18.50 10.69 2.67
CA PHE A 440 -18.87 10.61 4.10
C PHE A 440 -19.28 9.22 4.57
N GLY A 441 -18.77 8.75 5.71
CA GLY A 441 -19.12 7.47 6.35
C GLY A 441 -20.62 7.10 6.34
N GLY A 442 -20.96 6.10 5.53
CA GLY A 442 -21.96 5.07 5.84
C GLY A 442 -21.29 3.88 6.56
N TYR A 443 -21.85 2.67 6.42
CA TYR A 443 -21.30 1.44 7.03
C TYR A 443 -19.78 1.22 6.79
N SER A 444 -19.19 1.85 5.76
CA SER A 444 -17.76 1.75 5.39
C SER A 444 -16.85 2.90 5.88
N GLY A 445 -17.36 3.91 6.60
CA GLY A 445 -16.55 4.99 7.21
C GLY A 445 -15.80 5.94 6.23
N ASN A 446 -14.84 6.71 6.75
CA ASN A 446 -13.98 7.64 5.99
C ASN A 446 -12.95 6.86 5.13
N SER A 447 -13.37 6.42 3.95
CA SER A 447 -12.65 5.46 3.13
C SER A 447 -12.70 5.78 1.63
N ILE A 448 -11.83 5.14 0.86
CA ILE A 448 -11.86 5.14 -0.60
C ILE A 448 -12.42 3.77 -1.02
N PRO A 449 -13.72 3.66 -1.29
CA PRO A 449 -14.32 2.38 -1.64
C PRO A 449 -13.82 1.90 -3.00
N ARG A 450 -13.81 0.58 -3.22
CA ARG A 450 -13.45 -0.02 -4.51
C ARG A 450 -14.22 0.59 -5.68
N GLY A 451 -15.50 0.90 -5.49
CA GLY A 451 -16.34 1.53 -6.51
C GLY A 451 -15.94 2.97 -6.89
N ALA A 452 -14.99 3.60 -6.20
CA ALA A 452 -14.40 4.87 -6.62
C ALA A 452 -13.31 4.71 -7.70
N TRP A 453 -12.90 3.47 -7.98
CA TRP A 453 -11.92 3.14 -8.99
C TRP A 453 -12.59 2.65 -10.28
N HIS A 454 -12.06 3.05 -11.43
CA HIS A 454 -12.58 2.60 -12.73
C HIS A 454 -11.49 2.58 -13.81
N PRO A 455 -11.69 1.84 -14.91
CA PRO A 455 -10.71 1.75 -15.98
C PRO A 455 -10.66 3.03 -16.84
N VAL A 456 -9.49 3.31 -17.41
CA VAL A 456 -9.20 4.45 -18.32
C VAL A 456 -8.55 3.97 -19.64
N ALA A 457 -9.08 2.88 -20.19
CA ALA A 457 -8.57 2.18 -21.37
C ALA A 457 -7.11 1.68 -21.22
N GLY A 458 -6.37 1.53 -22.33
CA GLY A 458 -5.06 0.90 -22.35
C GLY A 458 -5.08 -0.61 -22.12
N GLY A 459 -3.91 -1.17 -21.82
CA GLY A 459 -3.72 -2.58 -21.46
C GLY A 459 -3.28 -2.75 -20.00
N GLU A 460 -2.90 -3.98 -19.62
CA GLU A 460 -2.50 -4.34 -18.24
C GLU A 460 -1.13 -3.83 -17.82
N SER A 461 -0.31 -3.42 -18.78
CA SER A 461 1.08 -3.01 -18.60
C SER A 461 1.31 -1.60 -19.17
N GLY A 462 2.50 -1.02 -18.96
CA GLY A 462 2.82 0.31 -19.49
C GLY A 462 2.33 1.45 -18.59
N PHE A 463 1.85 2.53 -19.21
CA PHE A 463 1.57 3.82 -18.54
C PHE A 463 0.15 4.32 -18.78
N ALA A 464 -0.40 5.02 -17.79
CA ALA A 464 -1.58 5.87 -17.94
C ALA A 464 -1.19 7.29 -17.50
N MET A 465 -1.31 8.26 -18.40
CA MET A 465 -0.85 9.64 -18.18
C MET A 465 -1.98 10.64 -18.51
N PRO A 466 -2.49 11.40 -17.53
CA PRO A 466 -3.40 12.50 -17.82
C PRO A 466 -2.68 13.60 -18.59
N ASP A 467 -3.34 14.20 -19.57
CA ASP A 467 -2.85 15.38 -20.28
C ASP A 467 -2.75 16.55 -19.29
N PRO A 468 -1.59 17.25 -19.22
CA PRO A 468 -1.36 18.30 -18.24
C PRO A 468 -2.15 19.59 -18.51
N ALA A 469 -2.72 19.76 -19.71
CA ALA A 469 -3.57 20.90 -20.04
C ALA A 469 -5.07 20.58 -19.99
N ASP A 470 -5.44 19.31 -20.18
CA ASP A 470 -6.81 18.82 -19.99
C ASP A 470 -6.81 17.43 -19.33
N ASN A 471 -6.86 17.37 -18.00
CA ASN A 471 -6.78 16.10 -17.25
C ASN A 471 -7.91 15.10 -17.54
N ASN A 472 -8.95 15.50 -18.28
CA ASN A 472 -9.99 14.56 -18.74
C ASN A 472 -9.50 13.69 -19.89
N ILE A 473 -8.40 14.05 -20.54
CA ILE A 473 -7.77 13.26 -21.59
C ILE A 473 -6.66 12.44 -20.96
N ILE A 474 -6.73 11.13 -21.10
CA ILE A 474 -5.75 10.20 -20.56
C ILE A 474 -5.14 9.39 -21.69
N TRP A 475 -3.81 9.41 -21.76
CA TRP A 475 -3.04 8.56 -22.65
C TRP A 475 -2.69 7.27 -21.93
N SER A 476 -3.23 6.16 -22.39
CA SER A 476 -3.03 4.84 -21.78
C SER A 476 -2.37 3.90 -22.78
N THR A 477 -1.25 3.30 -22.40
CA THR A 477 -0.56 2.26 -23.17
C THR A 477 -0.78 0.90 -22.55
N GLY A 478 -0.30 -0.14 -23.22
CA GLY A 478 -0.11 -1.45 -22.62
C GLY A 478 -0.19 -2.58 -23.61
N THR A 479 0.19 -3.75 -23.13
CA THR A 479 0.09 -5.02 -23.87
C THR A 479 -0.38 -6.12 -22.90
N GLY A 480 -1.02 -7.18 -23.38
CA GLY A 480 -1.56 -8.26 -22.54
C GLY A 480 -3.02 -8.60 -22.87
N SER A 481 -3.85 -8.82 -21.86
CA SER A 481 -5.25 -9.25 -22.03
C SER A 481 -6.02 -8.34 -23.00
N GLY A 482 -6.36 -8.87 -24.19
CA GLY A 482 -7.08 -8.14 -25.24
C GLY A 482 -6.24 -7.24 -26.16
N SER A 483 -4.97 -6.99 -25.83
CA SER A 483 -4.07 -6.06 -26.52
C SER A 483 -2.69 -6.69 -26.77
N ILE A 484 -2.50 -7.37 -27.90
CA ILE A 484 -1.20 -7.99 -28.26
C ILE A 484 -0.58 -7.18 -29.39
N GLY A 485 0.20 -6.15 -29.02
CA GLY A 485 0.74 -5.12 -29.92
C GLY A 485 1.24 -3.91 -29.13
N GLY A 486 1.57 -2.80 -29.79
CA GLY A 486 1.99 -1.56 -29.14
C GLY A 486 0.79 -0.64 -28.84
N THR A 487 -0.24 -1.15 -28.15
CA THR A 487 -1.52 -0.43 -27.97
C THR A 487 -1.33 0.93 -27.30
N VAL A 488 -1.85 1.98 -27.93
CA VAL A 488 -1.86 3.34 -27.40
C VAL A 488 -3.26 3.89 -27.54
N THR A 489 -3.89 4.28 -26.44
CA THR A 489 -5.24 4.81 -26.44
C THR A 489 -5.29 6.21 -25.86
N ARG A 490 -6.25 7.00 -26.34
CA ARG A 490 -6.61 8.30 -25.77
C ARG A 490 -8.04 8.21 -25.22
N PHE A 491 -8.16 8.18 -23.91
CA PHE A 491 -9.43 8.09 -23.18
C PHE A 491 -9.95 9.48 -22.80
N ASP A 492 -11.26 9.71 -22.89
CA ASP A 492 -11.92 10.94 -22.45
C ASP A 492 -12.86 10.66 -21.27
N GLU A 493 -12.48 11.13 -20.09
CA GLU A 493 -13.19 10.97 -18.81
C GLU A 493 -14.63 11.52 -18.87
N ARG A 494 -14.90 12.52 -19.70
CA ARG A 494 -16.23 13.14 -19.79
C ARG A 494 -17.25 12.23 -20.45
N THR A 495 -16.79 11.35 -21.33
CA THR A 495 -17.64 10.45 -22.13
C THR A 495 -17.43 8.98 -21.78
N HIS A 496 -16.38 8.68 -21.01
CA HIS A 496 -15.89 7.33 -20.73
C HIS A 496 -15.63 6.50 -22.01
N GLN A 497 -15.15 7.16 -23.06
CA GLN A 497 -14.81 6.53 -24.34
C GLN A 497 -13.32 6.68 -24.64
N ASN A 498 -12.74 5.69 -25.31
CA ASN A 498 -11.38 5.78 -25.85
C ASN A 498 -11.37 5.90 -27.38
N ARG A 499 -10.25 6.39 -27.88
CA ARG A 499 -9.83 6.28 -29.27
C ARG A 499 -8.54 5.47 -29.33
N GLU A 500 -8.52 4.43 -30.16
CA GLU A 500 -7.30 3.70 -30.48
C GLU A 500 -6.41 4.55 -31.39
N VAL A 501 -5.15 4.71 -30.98
CA VAL A 501 -4.14 5.55 -31.65
C VAL A 501 -2.77 4.86 -31.67
N GLU A 502 -2.75 3.52 -31.59
CA GLU A 502 -1.55 2.69 -31.74
C GLU A 502 -0.69 3.14 -32.94
N VAL A 503 0.63 3.18 -32.72
CA VAL A 503 1.61 3.65 -33.71
C VAL A 503 1.55 2.85 -35.01
N TRP A 504 1.34 1.54 -34.89
CA TRP A 504 1.23 0.62 -36.03
C TRP A 504 0.36 -0.58 -35.66
N PRO A 505 -0.96 -0.53 -35.93
CA PRO A 505 -1.87 -1.60 -35.57
C PRO A 505 -1.51 -2.91 -36.28
N ASP A 506 -1.01 -3.88 -35.52
CA ASP A 506 -0.58 -5.20 -36.02
C ASP A 506 -0.76 -6.27 -34.94
N TYR A 507 -1.25 -7.45 -35.32
CA TYR A 507 -1.44 -8.56 -34.38
C TYR A 507 -0.19 -9.45 -34.39
N VAL A 508 0.60 -9.37 -33.31
CA VAL A 508 1.96 -9.93 -33.26
C VAL A 508 2.09 -11.24 -32.47
N ALA A 509 0.98 -11.80 -31.97
CA ALA A 509 1.04 -13.02 -31.15
C ALA A 509 1.69 -14.20 -31.90
N GLY A 510 2.69 -14.82 -31.29
CA GLY A 510 3.48 -15.92 -31.84
C GLY A 510 4.63 -15.48 -32.75
N ALA A 511 4.71 -14.20 -33.16
CA ALA A 511 5.79 -13.70 -33.98
C ALA A 511 7.03 -13.40 -33.13
N PRO A 512 8.25 -13.75 -33.59
CA PRO A 512 9.48 -13.29 -32.97
C PRO A 512 9.77 -11.83 -33.33
N ALA A 513 10.58 -11.16 -32.51
CA ALA A 513 10.93 -9.75 -32.71
C ALA A 513 11.55 -9.43 -34.09
N ALA A 514 12.20 -10.41 -34.73
CA ALA A 514 12.81 -10.24 -36.05
C ALA A 514 11.81 -10.12 -37.20
N GLU A 515 10.57 -10.57 -37.01
CA GLU A 515 9.53 -10.63 -38.05
C GLU A 515 8.57 -9.42 -38.01
N VAL A 516 8.54 -8.67 -36.91
CA VAL A 516 7.65 -7.51 -36.73
C VAL A 516 8.30 -6.21 -37.19
N LYS A 517 7.49 -5.27 -37.70
CA LYS A 517 7.98 -3.97 -38.18
C LYS A 517 8.49 -3.09 -37.03
N TYR A 518 7.69 -2.95 -35.97
CA TYR A 518 8.06 -2.25 -34.75
C TYR A 518 7.97 -3.19 -33.57
N ARG A 519 8.97 -3.11 -32.70
CA ARG A 519 9.11 -3.96 -31.52
C ARG A 519 8.64 -3.16 -30.31
N PHE A 520 7.49 -3.54 -29.77
CA PHE A 520 6.98 -3.01 -28.51
C PHE A 520 7.11 -4.09 -27.45
N ASN A 521 7.78 -3.77 -26.35
CA ASN A 521 7.83 -4.63 -25.18
C ASN A 521 6.58 -4.43 -24.32
N TRP A 522 6.38 -5.29 -23.32
CA TRP A 522 5.26 -5.25 -22.40
C TRP A 522 5.03 -3.85 -21.80
N GLU A 523 6.10 -3.17 -21.40
CA GLU A 523 6.05 -1.89 -20.69
C GLU A 523 6.66 -0.74 -21.49
N PHE A 524 6.43 -0.72 -22.81
CA PHE A 524 7.01 0.31 -23.66
C PHE A 524 6.67 1.75 -23.19
N PRO A 525 7.62 2.70 -23.24
CA PRO A 525 7.44 4.00 -22.61
C PRO A 525 6.64 4.96 -23.49
N ILE A 526 5.89 5.83 -22.82
CA ILE A 526 5.23 7.02 -23.37
C ILE A 526 5.65 8.25 -22.55
N ALA A 527 5.77 9.40 -23.20
CA ALA A 527 5.99 10.68 -22.52
C ALA A 527 5.23 11.81 -23.20
N ILE A 528 4.57 12.66 -22.41
CA ILE A 528 4.02 13.93 -22.88
C ILE A 528 5.11 14.99 -22.72
N SER A 529 5.36 15.80 -23.75
CA SER A 529 6.36 16.87 -23.67
C SER A 529 6.00 17.86 -22.56
N PRO A 530 6.94 18.21 -21.67
CA PRO A 530 6.72 19.27 -20.67
C PRO A 530 6.67 20.68 -21.30
N HIS A 531 6.98 20.80 -22.59
CA HIS A 531 7.01 22.09 -23.32
C HIS A 531 5.81 22.28 -24.26
N ASP A 532 5.17 21.20 -24.69
CA ASP A 532 4.01 21.22 -25.58
C ASP A 532 3.16 19.96 -25.38
N HIS A 533 2.04 20.07 -24.66
CA HIS A 533 1.19 18.94 -24.33
C HIS A 533 0.61 18.19 -25.56
N ASN A 534 0.56 18.82 -26.74
CA ASN A 534 0.11 18.14 -27.96
C ASN A 534 1.17 17.16 -28.50
N LYS A 535 2.41 17.29 -28.03
CA LYS A 535 3.55 16.50 -28.45
C LYS A 535 3.74 15.30 -27.52
N VAL A 536 3.42 14.12 -28.02
CA VAL A 536 3.50 12.86 -27.27
C VAL A 536 4.47 11.91 -27.95
N TYR A 537 5.37 11.32 -27.17
CA TYR A 537 6.42 10.42 -27.61
C TYR A 537 6.11 8.98 -27.18
N VAL A 538 6.43 8.00 -28.03
CA VAL A 538 6.32 6.57 -27.73
C VAL A 538 7.60 5.84 -28.17
N GLY A 539 8.09 4.92 -27.34
CA GLY A 539 9.27 4.09 -27.61
C GLY A 539 8.94 2.73 -28.22
N SER A 540 9.56 2.40 -29.36
CA SER A 540 9.71 1.04 -29.90
C SER A 540 11.20 0.71 -29.96
N GLN A 541 11.77 0.18 -31.05
CA GLN A 541 13.19 0.37 -31.34
C GLN A 541 13.55 1.82 -31.79
N PHE A 542 12.51 2.58 -32.15
CA PHE A 542 12.56 3.98 -32.57
C PHE A 542 11.77 4.87 -31.60
N VAL A 543 12.12 6.16 -31.55
CA VAL A 543 11.28 7.20 -30.96
C VAL A 543 10.25 7.68 -31.99
N HIS A 544 8.98 7.49 -31.66
CA HIS A 544 7.84 8.00 -32.41
C HIS A 544 7.29 9.25 -31.73
N VAL A 545 6.79 10.20 -32.51
CA VAL A 545 6.13 11.41 -32.00
C VAL A 545 4.85 11.70 -32.76
N THR A 546 3.81 12.10 -32.02
CA THR A 546 2.58 12.69 -32.56
C THR A 546 2.48 14.15 -32.12
N THR A 547 1.85 14.98 -32.95
CA THR A 547 1.41 16.34 -32.60
C THR A 547 -0.07 16.58 -32.90
N ASP A 548 -0.82 15.55 -33.26
CA ASP A 548 -2.21 15.63 -33.74
C ASP A 548 -3.16 14.70 -32.97
N GLY A 549 -2.83 14.42 -31.69
CA GLY A 549 -3.65 13.57 -30.83
C GLY A 549 -3.60 12.08 -31.21
N GLY A 550 -2.50 11.62 -31.81
CA GLY A 550 -2.27 10.21 -32.16
C GLY A 550 -2.90 9.82 -33.50
N ASN A 551 -3.34 10.80 -34.29
CA ASN A 551 -3.90 10.56 -35.61
C ASN A 551 -2.79 10.22 -36.63
N SER A 552 -1.57 10.69 -36.41
CA SER A 552 -0.38 10.27 -37.15
C SER A 552 0.88 10.28 -36.29
N TRP A 553 1.85 9.43 -36.63
CA TRP A 553 3.11 9.27 -35.91
C TRP A 553 4.31 9.47 -36.85
N GLN A 554 5.32 10.20 -36.38
CA GLN A 554 6.59 10.43 -37.07
C GLN A 554 7.73 9.76 -36.32
N ILE A 555 8.64 9.09 -37.04
CA ILE A 555 9.89 8.57 -36.47
C ILE A 555 10.93 9.70 -36.44
N ILE A 556 11.53 9.92 -35.27
CA ILE A 556 12.57 10.95 -35.06
C ILE A 556 13.89 10.38 -34.57
N SER A 557 14.12 9.07 -34.74
CA SER A 557 15.39 8.43 -34.40
C SER A 557 15.74 7.33 -35.41
N PRO A 558 17.03 6.95 -35.51
CA PRO A 558 17.40 5.63 -36.04
C PRO A 558 16.98 4.54 -35.04
N ASP A 559 17.26 3.27 -35.36
CA ASP A 559 17.15 2.18 -34.39
C ASP A 559 18.20 2.45 -33.30
N LEU A 560 17.74 2.74 -32.07
CA LEU A 560 18.61 3.16 -30.97
C LEU A 560 19.18 1.99 -30.17
N THR A 561 18.88 0.75 -30.59
CA THR A 561 19.19 -0.50 -29.88
C THR A 561 20.43 -1.18 -30.44
N ARG A 562 20.91 -2.26 -29.81
CA ARG A 562 21.99 -3.09 -30.38
C ARG A 562 21.53 -3.81 -31.65
N ASN A 563 20.22 -4.02 -31.80
CA ASN A 563 19.59 -4.70 -32.93
C ASN A 563 20.25 -6.05 -33.30
N ASP A 564 20.69 -6.80 -32.29
CA ASP A 564 21.29 -8.12 -32.49
C ASP A 564 20.21 -9.12 -32.91
N LYS A 565 20.27 -9.56 -34.17
CA LYS A 565 19.29 -10.48 -34.74
C LYS A 565 19.32 -11.86 -34.10
N SER A 566 20.44 -12.27 -33.51
CA SER A 566 20.53 -13.56 -32.81
C SER A 566 19.64 -13.61 -31.56
N ARG A 567 19.27 -12.45 -31.03
CA ARG A 567 18.41 -12.29 -29.84
C ARG A 567 16.99 -11.86 -30.16
N GLN A 568 16.60 -11.88 -31.42
CA GLN A 568 15.26 -11.51 -31.89
C GLN A 568 14.49 -12.73 -32.40
N GLN A 569 14.93 -13.93 -31.99
CA GLN A 569 14.40 -15.21 -32.44
C GLN A 569 13.25 -15.68 -31.55
N ILE A 570 12.63 -16.79 -31.94
CA ILE A 570 11.54 -17.40 -31.19
C ILE A 570 11.99 -17.80 -29.77
N SER A 571 11.27 -17.33 -28.76
CA SER A 571 11.46 -17.73 -27.35
C SER A 571 10.70 -19.02 -27.03
N GLY A 572 11.24 -19.87 -26.14
CA GLY A 572 10.48 -20.94 -25.48
C GLY A 572 11.15 -22.30 -25.31
N GLY A 573 12.29 -22.58 -25.94
CA GLY A 573 12.95 -23.90 -25.85
C GLY A 573 12.07 -25.02 -26.44
N LEU A 574 11.70 -26.01 -25.62
CA LEU A 574 10.84 -27.13 -26.07
C LEU A 574 9.48 -26.69 -26.60
N THR A 575 8.87 -25.65 -26.02
CA THR A 575 7.59 -25.09 -26.48
C THR A 575 7.69 -23.58 -26.64
N PRO A 576 7.36 -23.03 -27.83
CA PRO A 576 7.48 -21.59 -28.07
C PRO A 576 6.45 -20.77 -27.29
N ASP A 577 6.82 -19.55 -26.92
CA ASP A 577 5.92 -18.54 -26.33
C ASP A 577 6.44 -17.14 -26.66
N ASN A 578 5.69 -16.38 -27.46
CA ASN A 578 6.07 -15.05 -27.93
C ASN A 578 4.83 -14.18 -27.99
N ILE A 579 4.75 -13.17 -27.13
CA ILE A 579 3.62 -12.22 -27.12
C ILE A 579 4.07 -10.77 -26.93
N GLY A 580 5.34 -10.47 -27.20
CA GLY A 580 5.94 -9.14 -27.10
C GLY A 580 6.76 -8.91 -25.83
N VAL A 581 6.49 -9.67 -24.76
CA VAL A 581 7.28 -9.67 -23.52
C VAL A 581 8.76 -9.94 -23.76
N GLU A 582 9.04 -10.89 -24.66
CA GLU A 582 10.38 -11.44 -24.91
C GLU A 582 11.17 -10.63 -25.96
N TYR A 583 10.64 -9.48 -26.38
CA TYR A 583 11.25 -8.70 -27.45
C TYR A 583 12.51 -7.97 -26.98
N ALA A 584 13.64 -8.36 -27.56
CA ALA A 584 14.92 -7.70 -27.39
C ALA A 584 15.07 -6.47 -28.28
N GLY A 585 15.91 -5.54 -27.82
CA GLY A 585 16.28 -4.36 -28.59
C GLY A 585 15.09 -3.42 -28.76
N VAL A 586 14.50 -3.04 -27.64
CA VAL A 586 13.48 -2.00 -27.57
C VAL A 586 13.96 -0.84 -26.68
N ILE A 587 13.41 0.34 -26.92
CA ILE A 587 13.43 1.46 -25.99
C ILE A 587 12.51 1.09 -24.83
N PHE A 588 13.04 1.15 -23.62
CA PHE A 588 12.37 0.78 -22.38
C PHE A 588 12.15 1.99 -21.46
N ALA A 589 13.07 2.96 -21.50
CA ALA A 589 12.91 4.25 -20.82
C ALA A 589 12.99 5.41 -21.83
N LEU A 590 12.10 6.40 -21.69
CA LEU A 590 12.04 7.59 -22.53
C LEU A 590 11.59 8.81 -21.73
N THR A 591 12.32 9.92 -21.83
CA THR A 591 11.91 11.20 -21.24
C THR A 591 12.44 12.39 -22.04
N GLU A 592 11.65 13.45 -22.13
CA GLU A 592 12.13 14.78 -22.54
C GLU A 592 12.50 15.60 -21.30
N SER A 593 13.57 16.39 -21.37
CA SER A 593 13.97 17.25 -20.26
C SER A 593 12.94 18.35 -20.03
N PRO A 594 12.49 18.59 -18.79
CA PRO A 594 11.67 19.76 -18.46
C PRO A 594 12.45 21.09 -18.56
N LYS A 595 13.78 21.08 -18.71
CA LYS A 595 14.61 22.28 -18.80
C LYS A 595 14.95 22.73 -20.22
N GLU A 596 15.02 21.81 -21.18
CA GLU A 596 15.45 22.11 -22.56
C GLU A 596 14.57 21.34 -23.54
N ALA A 597 13.76 22.05 -24.32
CA ALA A 597 12.92 21.43 -25.35
C ALA A 597 13.79 20.75 -26.42
N GLY A 598 13.42 19.53 -26.82
CA GLY A 598 14.19 18.72 -27.78
C GLY A 598 15.40 18.00 -27.18
N LEU A 599 15.69 18.15 -25.88
CA LEU A 599 16.62 17.29 -25.14
C LEU A 599 15.88 16.04 -24.67
N ILE A 600 16.13 14.91 -25.33
CA ILE A 600 15.44 13.64 -25.09
C ILE A 600 16.47 12.58 -24.73
N TRP A 601 16.16 11.82 -23.68
CA TRP A 601 16.93 10.68 -23.21
C TRP A 601 16.17 9.39 -23.48
N VAL A 602 16.93 8.35 -23.86
CA VAL A 602 16.41 7.02 -24.15
C VAL A 602 17.32 5.97 -23.50
N GLY A 603 16.68 4.97 -22.89
CA GLY A 603 17.30 3.75 -22.37
C GLY A 603 16.67 2.52 -23.03
N THR A 604 17.45 1.45 -23.26
CA THR A 604 16.97 0.24 -23.94
C THR A 604 17.06 -1.01 -23.04
N ASN A 605 16.28 -2.04 -23.36
CA ASN A 605 16.34 -3.35 -22.67
C ASN A 605 17.52 -4.24 -23.09
N ASP A 606 18.39 -3.72 -23.96
CA ASP A 606 19.69 -4.28 -24.31
C ASP A 606 20.86 -3.39 -23.85
N GLY A 607 20.60 -2.46 -22.94
CA GLY A 607 21.58 -1.79 -22.11
C GLY A 607 22.24 -0.56 -22.74
N LEU A 608 21.59 0.09 -23.71
CA LEU A 608 22.09 1.32 -24.32
C LEU A 608 21.40 2.56 -23.74
N VAL A 609 22.19 3.62 -23.54
CA VAL A 609 21.73 4.97 -23.17
C VAL A 609 22.09 5.94 -24.27
N GLN A 610 21.10 6.69 -24.74
CA GLN A 610 21.20 7.61 -25.86
C GLN A 610 20.61 8.97 -25.50
N VAL A 611 21.19 10.04 -26.05
CA VAL A 611 20.70 11.42 -25.87
C VAL A 611 20.70 12.18 -27.19
N THR A 612 19.62 12.92 -27.44
CA THR A 612 19.53 13.95 -28.48
C THR A 612 19.33 15.30 -27.83
N ARG A 613 19.82 16.37 -28.45
CA ARG A 613 19.68 17.76 -27.97
C ARG A 613 18.99 18.68 -28.97
N ASP A 614 18.57 18.15 -30.11
CA ASP A 614 18.02 18.92 -31.22
C ASP A 614 16.70 18.34 -31.75
N GLY A 615 15.95 17.68 -30.87
CA GLY A 615 14.64 17.12 -31.17
C GLY A 615 14.67 15.87 -32.05
N GLY A 616 15.77 15.11 -32.01
CA GLY A 616 15.92 13.82 -32.69
C GLY A 616 16.71 13.88 -34.00
N LYS A 617 17.26 15.04 -34.38
CA LYS A 617 18.05 15.16 -35.62
C LYS A 617 19.40 14.47 -35.47
N ASN A 618 20.02 14.56 -34.30
CA ASN A 618 21.29 13.90 -33.98
C ASN A 618 21.23 13.19 -32.62
N TRP A 619 21.62 11.91 -32.61
CA TRP A 619 21.64 11.07 -31.42
C TRP A 619 23.08 10.70 -31.03
N SER A 620 23.37 10.75 -29.73
CA SER A 620 24.66 10.37 -29.15
C SER A 620 24.50 9.19 -28.21
N ASN A 621 25.18 8.08 -28.51
CA ASN A 621 25.27 6.93 -27.61
C ASN A 621 26.30 7.22 -26.51
N VAL A 622 25.84 7.31 -25.26
CA VAL A 622 26.66 7.64 -24.09
C VAL A 622 26.95 6.43 -23.20
N THR A 623 26.50 5.23 -23.60
CA THR A 623 26.59 3.99 -22.81
C THR A 623 28.01 3.68 -22.34
N LYS A 624 29.00 3.82 -23.22
CA LYS A 624 30.41 3.52 -22.93
C LYS A 624 31.02 4.37 -21.81
N ASN A 625 30.34 5.45 -21.41
CA ASN A 625 30.78 6.35 -20.36
C ASN A 625 30.25 5.94 -18.98
N LEU A 626 29.34 4.96 -18.88
CA LEU A 626 28.87 4.42 -17.61
C LEU A 626 29.91 3.44 -17.04
N PRO A 627 30.46 3.68 -15.83
CA PRO A 627 31.41 2.77 -15.23
C PRO A 627 30.73 1.48 -14.76
N ASP A 628 31.43 0.36 -14.91
CA ASP A 628 31.06 -0.95 -14.35
C ASP A 628 29.67 -1.49 -14.78
N LEU A 629 29.12 -0.97 -15.88
CA LEU A 629 27.83 -1.40 -16.42
C LEU A 629 27.95 -2.80 -17.05
N PRO A 630 27.21 -3.82 -16.56
CA PRO A 630 27.19 -5.13 -17.21
C PRO A 630 26.55 -5.05 -18.60
N GLU A 631 26.92 -5.94 -19.51
CA GLU A 631 26.27 -6.00 -20.82
C GLU A 631 24.85 -6.59 -20.72
N TRP A 632 23.96 -6.16 -21.61
CA TRP A 632 22.61 -6.72 -21.80
C TRP A 632 21.64 -6.56 -20.64
N VAL A 633 21.95 -5.62 -19.75
CA VAL A 633 21.05 -5.09 -18.72
C VAL A 633 19.91 -4.26 -19.32
N THR A 634 18.87 -4.01 -18.54
CA THR A 634 17.76 -3.12 -18.90
C THR A 634 17.97 -1.75 -18.27
N VAL A 635 17.78 -0.68 -19.04
CA VAL A 635 17.70 0.68 -18.49
C VAL A 635 16.22 0.96 -18.17
N ASP A 636 15.84 0.75 -16.92
CA ASP A 636 14.44 0.73 -16.49
C ASP A 636 13.82 2.12 -16.39
N ASN A 637 14.57 3.10 -15.88
CA ASN A 637 14.08 4.46 -15.68
C ASN A 637 15.18 5.50 -15.97
N ILE A 638 14.77 6.64 -16.53
CA ILE A 638 15.60 7.84 -16.67
C ILE A 638 14.81 9.04 -16.14
N GLU A 639 15.41 9.76 -15.19
CA GLU A 639 14.91 11.02 -14.65
C GLU A 639 15.78 12.17 -15.18
N ALA A 640 15.26 12.91 -16.17
CA ALA A 640 15.92 14.12 -16.64
C ALA A 640 15.72 15.24 -15.61
N SER A 641 16.82 15.86 -15.15
CA SER A 641 16.73 16.79 -14.04
C SER A 641 15.86 18.00 -14.39
N ARG A 642 15.01 18.34 -13.42
CA ARG A 642 14.20 19.56 -13.41
C ARG A 642 14.95 20.78 -12.94
N TYR A 643 16.20 20.65 -12.50
CA TYR A 643 17.03 21.77 -12.06
C TYR A 643 18.10 22.16 -13.09
N ASP A 644 18.73 21.19 -13.75
CA ASP A 644 19.79 21.47 -14.72
C ASP A 644 19.63 20.63 -16.00
N ALA A 645 19.72 21.25 -17.18
CA ALA A 645 19.57 20.54 -18.46
C ALA A 645 20.64 19.44 -18.69
N GLY A 646 21.85 19.60 -18.16
CA GLY A 646 22.93 18.62 -18.31
C GLY A 646 22.82 17.40 -17.38
N THR A 647 21.92 17.45 -16.38
CA THR A 647 21.82 16.45 -15.33
C THR A 647 20.72 15.44 -15.63
N ALA A 648 21.04 14.16 -15.44
CA ALA A 648 20.06 13.07 -15.46
C ALA A 648 20.47 11.99 -14.46
N TYR A 649 19.47 11.27 -13.96
CA TYR A 649 19.63 10.07 -13.14
C TYR A 649 19.02 8.89 -13.88
N LEU A 650 19.55 7.70 -13.70
CA LEU A 650 18.94 6.49 -14.26
C LEU A 650 19.15 5.29 -13.35
N THR A 651 18.22 4.34 -13.42
CA THR A 651 18.35 3.01 -12.85
C THR A 651 18.67 2.01 -13.96
N VAL A 652 19.38 0.95 -13.59
CA VAL A 652 19.67 -0.17 -14.48
C VAL A 652 19.37 -1.47 -13.72
N ASP A 653 18.63 -2.35 -14.38
CA ASP A 653 18.31 -3.66 -13.86
C ASP A 653 19.08 -4.74 -14.63
N GLY A 654 19.91 -5.49 -13.89
CA GLY A 654 20.69 -6.60 -14.42
C GLY A 654 20.17 -7.99 -14.03
N HIS A 655 19.00 -8.10 -13.39
CA HIS A 655 18.59 -9.38 -12.79
C HIS A 655 18.42 -10.49 -13.83
N GLN A 656 17.97 -10.14 -15.04
CA GLN A 656 17.81 -11.10 -16.14
C GLN A 656 19.11 -11.51 -16.83
N VAL A 657 20.25 -10.90 -16.44
CA VAL A 657 21.60 -11.31 -16.84
C VAL A 657 22.44 -11.73 -15.63
N ASN A 658 21.77 -12.25 -14.61
CA ASN A 658 22.34 -12.77 -13.38
C ASN A 658 23.04 -11.75 -12.47
N VAL A 659 22.70 -10.46 -12.55
CA VAL A 659 23.27 -9.41 -11.68
C VAL A 659 22.18 -8.81 -10.79
N ARG A 660 22.33 -8.85 -9.46
CA ARG A 660 21.31 -8.37 -8.49
C ARG A 660 21.73 -7.12 -7.72
N ASP A 661 22.97 -6.67 -7.95
CA ASP A 661 23.46 -5.45 -7.35
C ASP A 661 22.64 -4.23 -7.85
N PRO A 662 22.42 -3.23 -6.99
CA PRO A 662 21.77 -2.00 -7.40
C PRO A 662 22.68 -1.22 -8.36
N PHE A 663 22.12 -0.71 -9.46
CA PHE A 663 22.78 0.24 -10.36
C PHE A 663 21.93 1.50 -10.49
N VAL A 664 22.43 2.59 -9.92
CA VAL A 664 21.84 3.93 -10.02
C VAL A 664 22.95 4.89 -10.40
N TYR A 665 22.77 5.61 -11.50
CA TYR A 665 23.79 6.50 -12.04
C TYR A 665 23.31 7.95 -12.09
N LYS A 666 24.27 8.86 -11.96
CA LYS A 666 24.09 10.30 -12.18
C LYS A 666 25.05 10.81 -13.24
N THR A 667 24.57 11.67 -14.13
CA THR A 667 25.39 12.56 -14.97
C THR A 667 25.07 14.02 -14.68
N ALA A 668 25.99 14.93 -15.01
CA ALA A 668 25.80 16.38 -14.94
C ALA A 668 26.26 17.10 -16.22
N ASP A 669 26.61 16.35 -17.27
CA ASP A 669 27.26 16.87 -18.48
C ASP A 669 26.73 16.23 -19.77
N TYR A 670 25.43 15.90 -19.80
CA TYR A 670 24.76 15.23 -20.91
C TYR A 670 25.36 13.83 -21.21
N GLY A 671 25.76 13.11 -20.15
CA GLY A 671 26.18 11.71 -20.24
C GLY A 671 27.63 11.52 -20.68
N LYS A 672 28.44 12.59 -20.70
CA LYS A 672 29.89 12.45 -20.99
C LYS A 672 30.61 11.79 -19.82
N THR A 673 30.17 12.05 -18.60
CA THR A 673 30.63 11.38 -17.39
C THR A 673 29.45 10.90 -16.54
N TRP A 674 29.63 9.76 -15.88
CA TRP A 674 28.65 9.15 -15.00
C TRP A 674 29.28 8.77 -13.68
N THR A 675 28.49 8.86 -12.60
CA THR A 675 28.87 8.43 -11.26
C THR A 675 27.85 7.42 -10.75
N LEU A 676 28.32 6.27 -10.24
CA LEU A 676 27.47 5.31 -9.55
C LEU A 676 27.13 5.86 -8.16
N ILE A 677 25.84 5.92 -7.84
CA ILE A 677 25.29 6.56 -6.63
C ILE A 677 24.42 5.57 -5.84
N THR A 678 25.02 4.48 -5.37
CA THR A 678 24.33 3.35 -4.71
C THR A 678 24.73 3.17 -3.24
N GLY A 679 25.34 4.20 -2.64
CA GLY A 679 25.87 4.11 -1.28
C GLY A 679 24.82 3.72 -0.24
N ARG A 680 25.15 2.72 0.60
CA ARG A 680 24.33 2.17 1.70
C ARG A 680 23.09 1.39 1.30
N ILE A 681 22.89 1.11 0.02
CA ILE A 681 21.91 0.11 -0.40
C ILE A 681 22.50 -1.27 -0.10
N PRO A 682 21.74 -2.22 0.49
CA PRO A 682 22.19 -3.59 0.65
C PRO A 682 22.52 -4.26 -0.69
N HIS A 683 23.28 -5.36 -0.62
CA HIS A 683 23.58 -6.23 -1.77
C HIS A 683 23.02 -7.62 -1.48
N ASN A 684 21.79 -7.87 -1.90
CA ASN A 684 21.07 -9.12 -1.72
C ASN A 684 20.12 -9.39 -2.90
N MET A 685 19.30 -10.44 -2.81
CA MET A 685 18.37 -10.84 -3.88
C MET A 685 17.34 -9.78 -4.26
N LEU A 686 17.07 -8.80 -3.40
CA LEU A 686 16.01 -7.79 -3.54
C LEU A 686 16.57 -6.36 -3.72
N SER A 687 17.84 -6.24 -4.11
CA SER A 687 18.54 -4.95 -4.12
C SER A 687 18.51 -4.21 -5.45
N TYR A 688 18.19 -4.89 -6.56
CA TYR A 688 18.15 -4.25 -7.87
C TYR A 688 17.10 -3.13 -7.94
N ALA A 689 17.42 -2.10 -8.73
CA ALA A 689 16.75 -0.81 -8.71
C ALA A 689 15.80 -0.66 -9.91
N HIS A 690 14.60 -0.16 -9.65
CA HIS A 690 13.53 0.01 -10.64
C HIS A 690 13.38 1.47 -11.08
N CYS A 691 13.21 2.40 -10.14
CA CYS A 691 12.91 3.81 -10.46
C CYS A 691 13.61 4.79 -9.53
N VAL A 692 14.25 5.82 -10.09
CA VAL A 692 14.81 6.97 -9.35
C VAL A 692 13.99 8.23 -9.67
N ARG A 693 13.70 9.05 -8.67
CA ARG A 693 13.00 10.33 -8.85
C ARG A 693 13.69 11.47 -8.14
N GLU A 694 13.79 12.59 -8.85
CA GLU A 694 14.25 13.86 -8.30
C GLU A 694 13.07 14.64 -7.72
N ASP A 695 13.22 15.07 -6.48
CA ASP A 695 12.19 15.84 -5.78
C ASP A 695 11.92 17.18 -6.49
N PRO A 696 10.64 17.61 -6.61
CA PRO A 696 10.26 18.84 -7.30
C PRO A 696 10.71 20.13 -6.59
N VAL A 697 10.95 20.08 -5.28
CA VAL A 697 11.12 21.25 -4.42
C VAL A 697 12.57 21.41 -3.96
N ARG A 698 13.27 20.30 -3.73
CA ARG A 698 14.67 20.29 -3.28
C ARG A 698 15.61 19.57 -4.25
N LYS A 699 16.51 20.35 -4.86
CA LYS A 699 17.64 19.84 -5.65
C LYS A 699 18.49 18.84 -4.85
N GLY A 700 18.77 17.69 -5.45
CA GLY A 700 19.56 16.60 -4.84
C GLY A 700 18.85 15.80 -3.76
N PHE A 701 17.54 16.04 -3.55
CA PHE A 701 16.69 15.16 -2.75
C PHE A 701 16.06 14.12 -3.69
N LEU A 702 16.33 12.85 -3.44
CA LEU A 702 16.01 11.76 -4.37
C LEU A 702 15.25 10.63 -3.68
N TYR A 703 14.38 9.96 -4.43
CA TYR A 703 13.69 8.73 -4.04
C TYR A 703 14.13 7.58 -4.95
N LEU A 704 14.17 6.36 -4.42
CA LEU A 704 14.57 5.16 -5.16
C LEU A 704 13.70 3.96 -4.79
N GLY A 705 12.96 3.44 -5.77
CA GLY A 705 12.26 2.16 -5.68
C GLY A 705 13.18 1.00 -6.08
N THR A 706 13.19 -0.06 -5.28
CA THR A 706 13.92 -1.31 -5.54
C THR A 706 12.98 -2.50 -5.45
N GLU A 707 13.49 -3.69 -5.76
CA GLU A 707 12.73 -4.94 -5.60
C GLU A 707 12.26 -5.18 -4.15
N GLY A 708 13.05 -4.75 -3.16
CA GLY A 708 12.76 -4.95 -1.75
C GLY A 708 12.05 -3.81 -1.03
N GLY A 709 11.91 -2.63 -1.64
CA GLY A 709 11.25 -1.49 -1.00
C GLY A 709 11.67 -0.11 -1.52
N LEU A 710 11.56 0.90 -0.65
CA LEU A 710 11.75 2.31 -1.00
C LEU A 710 12.87 2.96 -0.18
N TYR A 711 13.70 3.77 -0.84
CA TYR A 711 14.79 4.53 -0.24
C TYR A 711 14.67 6.02 -0.54
N VAL A 712 15.33 6.82 0.30
CA VAL A 712 15.47 8.27 0.16
C VAL A 712 16.94 8.68 0.31
N SER A 713 17.35 9.72 -0.40
CA SER A 713 18.68 10.33 -0.30
C SER A 713 18.55 11.84 -0.15
N PHE A 714 19.22 12.39 0.87
CA PHE A 714 19.27 13.84 1.16
C PHE A 714 20.51 14.54 0.60
N ASP A 715 21.40 13.78 -0.04
CA ASP A 715 22.74 14.21 -0.45
C ASP A 715 23.10 13.78 -1.88
N ASP A 716 22.09 13.84 -2.77
CA ASP A 716 22.27 13.72 -4.21
C ASP A 716 22.76 12.32 -4.65
N GLY A 717 22.26 11.29 -3.96
CA GLY A 717 22.47 9.87 -4.24
C GLY A 717 23.68 9.25 -3.55
N LYS A 718 24.45 10.03 -2.77
CA LYS A 718 25.67 9.51 -2.13
C LYS A 718 25.35 8.52 -1.01
N ASN A 719 24.31 8.78 -0.23
CA ASN A 719 23.84 7.91 0.84
C ASN A 719 22.33 7.72 0.77
N TRP A 720 21.90 6.46 0.64
CA TRP A 720 20.49 6.07 0.70
C TRP A 720 20.09 5.57 2.09
N GLN A 721 18.85 5.85 2.48
CA GLN A 721 18.23 5.35 3.72
C GLN A 721 16.84 4.79 3.42
N PRO A 722 16.39 3.71 4.09
CA PRO A 722 15.05 3.18 3.89
C PRO A 722 13.97 4.20 4.23
N LEU A 723 13.03 4.44 3.31
CA LEU A 723 11.81 5.22 3.51
C LEU A 723 10.59 4.29 3.59
N GLN A 724 10.72 3.21 4.36
CA GLN A 724 9.66 2.21 4.44
C GLN A 724 8.48 2.71 5.27
N SER A 725 8.73 3.29 6.45
CA SER A 725 7.73 3.97 7.32
C SER A 725 6.29 3.37 7.36
N GLY A 726 6.17 2.04 7.38
CA GLY A 726 4.86 1.34 7.42
C GLY A 726 4.28 0.95 6.05
N LEU A 727 4.96 1.27 4.94
CA LEU A 727 4.74 0.66 3.63
C LEU A 727 5.10 -0.84 3.73
N PRO A 728 4.22 -1.78 3.35
CA PRO A 728 4.58 -3.19 3.26
C PRO A 728 5.74 -3.38 2.27
N HIS A 729 6.63 -4.33 2.55
CA HIS A 729 7.68 -4.69 1.60
C HIS A 729 7.05 -5.29 0.35
N ALA A 730 7.39 -4.75 -0.82
CA ALA A 730 7.00 -5.22 -2.14
C ALA A 730 7.91 -4.52 -3.17
N PRO A 731 8.01 -5.02 -4.40
CA PRO A 731 8.73 -4.30 -5.45
C PRO A 731 8.09 -2.93 -5.69
N VAL A 732 8.92 -1.88 -5.71
CA VAL A 732 8.49 -0.51 -5.95
C VAL A 732 8.91 -0.11 -7.35
N TYR A 733 8.02 -0.31 -8.31
CA TYR A 733 8.33 -0.11 -9.73
C TYR A 733 8.34 1.36 -10.13
N TRP A 734 7.50 2.19 -9.51
CA TRP A 734 7.41 3.60 -9.91
C TRP A 734 6.99 4.55 -8.80
N LEU A 735 7.43 5.80 -8.96
CA LEU A 735 7.25 6.89 -8.00
C LEU A 735 6.87 8.18 -8.75
N THR A 736 5.96 8.95 -8.15
CA THR A 736 5.58 10.29 -8.63
C THR A 736 5.30 11.20 -7.43
N VAL A 737 5.82 12.42 -7.46
CA VAL A 737 5.48 13.46 -6.47
C VAL A 737 4.40 14.37 -7.04
N GLN A 738 3.29 14.51 -6.32
CA GLN A 738 2.26 15.50 -6.63
C GLN A 738 2.65 16.83 -6.00
N GLU A 739 2.99 17.81 -6.83
CA GLU A 739 3.68 19.03 -6.40
C GLU A 739 2.82 20.00 -5.56
N ARG A 740 1.50 20.01 -5.76
CA ARG A 740 0.58 20.92 -5.05
C ARG A 740 0.30 20.44 -3.63
N PHE A 741 0.16 19.14 -3.46
CA PHE A 741 -0.10 18.50 -2.17
C PHE A 741 1.17 18.05 -1.46
N HIS A 742 2.31 18.07 -2.16
CA HIS A 742 3.57 17.47 -1.71
C HIS A 742 3.33 16.03 -1.26
N ASP A 743 2.69 15.23 -2.10
CA ASP A 743 2.41 13.83 -1.78
C ASP A 743 3.31 12.94 -2.62
N LEU A 744 3.95 11.94 -2.00
CA LEU A 744 4.68 10.91 -2.73
C LEU A 744 3.74 9.73 -3.02
N ALA A 745 3.30 9.61 -4.27
CA ALA A 745 2.52 8.48 -4.76
C ALA A 745 3.47 7.35 -5.20
N VAL A 746 3.13 6.12 -4.78
CA VAL A 746 3.96 4.92 -4.94
C VAL A 746 3.15 3.84 -5.64
N ALA A 747 3.66 3.33 -6.76
CA ALA A 747 3.20 2.08 -7.37
C ALA A 747 4.00 0.91 -6.80
N THR A 748 3.30 -0.03 -6.16
CA THR A 748 3.88 -1.30 -5.76
C THR A 748 3.42 -2.41 -6.69
N TYR A 749 4.33 -3.31 -7.04
CA TYR A 749 4.00 -4.51 -7.79
C TYR A 749 3.52 -5.59 -6.81
N GLY A 750 2.30 -5.46 -6.29
CA GLY A 750 1.66 -6.49 -5.45
C GLY A 750 0.98 -5.98 -4.18
N ARG A 751 0.96 -4.67 -3.90
CA ARG A 751 0.22 -4.05 -2.77
C ARG A 751 -0.55 -2.78 -3.18
N GLY A 752 -0.79 -2.57 -4.48
CA GLY A 752 -1.51 -1.41 -5.02
C GLY A 752 -0.79 -0.07 -4.87
N PHE A 753 -1.56 1.02 -4.91
CA PHE A 753 -1.05 2.37 -4.71
C PHE A 753 -0.99 2.75 -3.24
N TRP A 754 0.06 3.48 -2.89
CA TRP A 754 0.24 4.09 -1.58
C TRP A 754 0.59 5.57 -1.71
N ILE A 755 0.17 6.37 -0.74
CA ILE A 755 0.55 7.79 -0.64
C ILE A 755 1.22 8.03 0.70
N LEU A 756 2.41 8.63 0.69
CA LEU A 756 2.96 9.34 1.84
C LEU A 756 2.50 10.79 1.74
N ASP A 757 1.48 11.15 2.52
CA ASP A 757 0.92 12.50 2.45
C ASP A 757 1.97 13.53 2.93
N ASP A 758 2.01 14.71 2.31
CA ASP A 758 2.77 15.89 2.75
C ASP A 758 4.25 15.66 3.13
N ILE A 759 5.10 15.39 2.16
CA ILE A 759 6.55 15.20 2.31
C ILE A 759 7.33 16.49 2.63
N THR A 760 6.66 17.64 2.80
CA THR A 760 7.32 18.94 3.03
C THR A 760 8.31 18.96 4.19
N ALA A 761 8.05 18.18 5.25
CA ALA A 761 8.96 18.07 6.39
C ALA A 761 10.29 17.40 6.01
N LEU A 762 10.28 16.44 5.06
CA LEU A 762 11.49 15.80 4.53
C LEU A 762 12.23 16.76 3.60
N GLU A 763 11.51 17.42 2.70
CA GLU A 763 12.07 18.43 1.79
C GLU A 763 12.83 19.51 2.58
N GLN A 764 12.23 20.01 3.68
CA GLN A 764 12.79 21.05 4.56
C GLN A 764 13.81 20.54 5.58
N PHE A 765 14.06 19.23 5.70
CA PHE A 765 14.96 18.70 6.74
C PHE A 765 16.44 18.91 6.39
N THR A 766 17.14 19.72 7.21
CA THR A 766 18.57 20.01 7.04
C THR A 766 19.39 19.58 8.28
N PRO A 767 20.74 19.52 8.20
CA PRO A 767 21.58 19.32 9.38
C PRO A 767 21.30 20.29 10.52
N GLU A 768 21.00 21.55 10.20
CA GLU A 768 20.69 22.59 11.19
C GLU A 768 19.38 22.26 11.92
N VAL A 769 18.36 21.80 11.19
CA VAL A 769 17.11 21.32 11.77
C VAL A 769 17.37 20.12 12.69
N GLY A 770 18.13 19.12 12.21
CA GLY A 770 18.47 17.93 13.01
C GLY A 770 19.28 18.24 14.27
N ALA A 771 20.09 19.30 14.24
CA ALA A 771 20.89 19.74 15.38
C ALA A 771 20.09 20.53 16.43
N ALA A 772 19.05 21.27 16.00
CA ALA A 772 18.17 22.07 16.85
C ALA A 772 17.38 21.20 17.85
N ARG A 773 16.97 21.78 18.99
CA ARG A 773 16.15 21.07 19.99
C ARG A 773 14.76 20.74 19.44
N ALA A 774 14.15 21.72 18.78
CA ALA A 774 12.87 21.59 18.08
C ALA A 774 12.86 22.48 16.82
N HIS A 775 11.94 22.20 15.90
CA HIS A 775 11.72 23.02 14.70
C HIS A 775 10.28 22.89 14.21
N LEU A 776 9.65 23.98 13.80
CA LEU A 776 8.34 23.97 13.14
C LEU A 776 8.53 24.18 11.63
N PHE A 777 8.20 23.16 10.84
CA PHE A 777 8.27 23.21 9.39
C PHE A 777 7.18 24.12 8.82
N ALA A 778 7.45 24.79 7.70
CA ALA A 778 6.42 25.55 7.01
C ALA A 778 5.36 24.56 6.49
N PRO A 779 4.09 24.68 6.91
CA PRO A 779 3.03 23.80 6.46
C PRO A 779 2.62 24.16 5.03
N ARG A 780 2.21 23.15 4.26
CA ARG A 780 1.57 23.38 2.96
C ARG A 780 0.19 24.02 3.12
N ASP A 781 -0.35 24.54 2.02
CA ASP A 781 -1.73 25.00 1.97
C ASP A 781 -2.72 23.85 2.26
N ALA A 782 -3.82 24.18 2.94
CA ALA A 782 -4.85 23.22 3.33
C ALA A 782 -6.20 23.60 2.73
N TYR A 783 -6.89 22.64 2.11
CA TYR A 783 -8.24 22.86 1.59
C TYR A 783 -9.29 22.54 2.66
N ARG A 784 -10.23 23.46 2.87
CA ARG A 784 -11.44 23.23 3.65
C ARG A 784 -12.46 22.45 2.82
N PHE A 785 -12.14 21.19 2.50
CA PHE A 785 -13.02 20.35 1.69
C PHE A 785 -14.40 20.16 2.34
N LYS A 786 -15.42 20.02 1.51
CA LYS A 786 -16.77 19.61 1.90
C LYS A 786 -17.03 18.20 1.39
N GLU A 787 -17.83 17.49 2.15
CA GLU A 787 -18.16 16.09 1.86
C GLU A 787 -19.05 15.98 0.62
N VAL A 788 -18.91 14.87 -0.10
CA VAL A 788 -19.75 14.49 -1.24
C VAL A 788 -20.53 13.20 -0.95
N ALA A 789 -21.62 13.00 -1.68
CA ALA A 789 -22.47 11.82 -1.53
C ALA A 789 -21.71 10.51 -1.83
N GLN A 790 -22.00 9.44 -1.07
CA GLN A 790 -21.36 8.13 -1.27
C GLN A 790 -22.02 7.30 -2.39
N PRO A 791 -21.22 6.51 -3.15
CA PRO A 791 -21.74 5.37 -3.89
C PRO A 791 -22.11 4.23 -2.93
N ALA A 792 -22.84 3.23 -3.42
CA ALA A 792 -23.10 2.01 -2.65
C ALA A 792 -21.78 1.31 -2.28
N ALA A 793 -21.65 0.89 -1.03
CA ALA A 793 -20.51 0.14 -0.50
C ALA A 793 -21.00 -1.10 0.27
N VAL A 794 -20.15 -2.11 0.33
CA VAL A 794 -20.36 -3.29 1.20
C VAL A 794 -19.80 -3.02 2.60
N GLU A 795 -20.28 -3.76 3.59
CA GLU A 795 -19.88 -3.60 5.00
C GLU A 795 -18.38 -3.87 5.21
N TYR A 796 -17.86 -4.95 4.63
CA TYR A 796 -16.43 -5.27 4.64
C TYR A 796 -15.91 -5.47 3.21
N ASP A 797 -14.83 -4.77 2.90
CA ASP A 797 -14.04 -4.98 1.69
C ASP A 797 -12.56 -4.80 2.02
N PRO A 798 -11.72 -5.86 1.94
CA PRO A 798 -10.30 -5.80 2.28
C PRO A 798 -9.49 -4.89 1.34
N THR A 799 -10.09 -4.46 0.22
CA THR A 799 -9.47 -3.60 -0.80
C THR A 799 -9.81 -2.12 -0.61
N THR A 800 -10.57 -1.80 0.44
CA THR A 800 -10.95 -0.43 0.78
C THR A 800 -9.71 0.41 1.11
N GLY A 801 -9.52 1.49 0.35
CA GLY A 801 -8.47 2.47 0.59
C GLY A 801 -8.80 3.43 1.74
N LYS A 802 -7.81 4.18 2.18
CA LYS A 802 -7.95 5.17 3.27
C LYS A 802 -7.83 6.59 2.72
N ASN A 803 -8.79 7.45 3.06
CA ASN A 803 -8.65 8.89 2.88
C ASN A 803 -7.58 9.45 3.83
N PRO A 804 -6.93 10.59 3.48
CA PRO A 804 -6.09 11.29 4.43
C PRO A 804 -6.94 11.83 5.60
N PRO A 805 -6.36 12.04 6.80
CA PRO A 805 -7.05 12.78 7.85
C PRO A 805 -7.49 14.17 7.37
N TYR A 806 -8.67 14.60 7.79
CA TYR A 806 -9.21 15.90 7.39
C TYR A 806 -8.38 17.06 7.96
N GLY A 807 -8.11 18.06 7.12
CA GLY A 807 -7.60 19.36 7.54
C GLY A 807 -6.15 19.63 7.15
N ALA A 808 -5.47 20.48 7.94
CA ALA A 808 -4.10 20.91 7.71
C ALA A 808 -3.10 20.02 8.44
N SER A 809 -2.12 19.47 7.71
CA SER A 809 -0.96 18.81 8.28
C SER A 809 0.03 19.85 8.82
N ILE A 810 0.36 19.73 10.09
CA ILE A 810 1.34 20.56 10.80
C ILE A 810 2.47 19.64 11.24
N ASN A 811 3.64 19.81 10.62
CA ASN A 811 4.81 19.01 10.92
C ASN A 811 5.79 19.77 11.83
N PHE A 812 6.38 19.10 12.81
CA PHE A 812 7.47 19.65 13.61
C PHE A 812 8.47 18.58 14.02
N TYR A 813 9.72 18.98 14.22
CA TYR A 813 10.81 18.11 14.66
C TYR A 813 11.08 18.28 16.16
N LEU A 814 11.39 17.18 16.83
CA LEU A 814 11.94 17.12 18.19
C LEU A 814 13.21 16.28 18.19
N LYS A 815 14.32 16.81 18.72
CA LYS A 815 15.58 16.07 18.79
C LYS A 815 15.53 14.85 19.72
N SER A 816 14.72 14.93 20.77
CA SER A 816 14.55 13.90 21.78
C SER A 816 13.08 13.84 22.21
N ASN A 817 12.68 12.71 22.78
CA ASN A 817 11.36 12.59 23.41
C ASN A 817 11.16 13.70 24.47
N LEU A 818 9.93 14.18 24.60
CA LEU A 818 9.54 15.09 25.67
C LEU A 818 9.59 14.36 27.03
N GLY A 819 9.89 15.09 28.11
CA GLY A 819 9.71 14.54 29.46
C GLY A 819 8.21 14.35 29.79
N GLU A 820 7.89 13.52 30.79
CA GLU A 820 6.50 13.21 31.16
C GLU A 820 5.62 14.43 31.48
N LYS A 821 6.23 15.52 31.93
CA LYS A 821 5.55 16.79 32.26
C LYS A 821 5.64 17.84 31.16
N ASP A 822 6.48 17.63 30.16
CA ASP A 822 6.69 18.58 29.08
C ASP A 822 5.57 18.46 28.04
N VAL A 823 5.31 19.57 27.34
CA VAL A 823 4.32 19.63 26.26
C VAL A 823 4.91 20.33 25.05
N ALA A 824 4.57 19.84 23.86
CA ALA A 824 4.66 20.61 22.63
C ALA A 824 3.28 21.22 22.37
N LYS A 825 3.20 22.55 22.40
CA LYS A 825 1.93 23.28 22.33
C LYS A 825 1.82 24.03 21.02
N LEU A 826 0.90 23.58 20.17
CA LEU A 826 0.56 24.20 18.89
C LEU A 826 -0.63 25.14 19.08
N THR A 827 -0.43 26.43 18.84
CA THR A 827 -1.49 27.45 18.87
C THR A 827 -1.70 27.98 17.47
N VAL A 828 -2.93 27.91 16.98
CA VAL A 828 -3.35 28.49 15.70
C VAL A 828 -4.11 29.79 15.95
N THR A 829 -3.67 30.87 15.32
CA THR A 829 -4.36 32.17 15.37
C THR A 829 -4.80 32.63 13.99
N ASP A 830 -5.90 33.36 13.91
CA ASP A 830 -6.35 34.00 12.68
C ASP A 830 -5.45 35.20 12.28
N ALA A 831 -5.80 35.86 11.18
CA ALA A 831 -5.09 37.05 10.69
C ALA A 831 -5.11 38.25 11.67
N GLY A 832 -6.09 38.30 12.57
CA GLY A 832 -6.20 39.32 13.63
C GLY A 832 -5.45 38.96 14.92
N GLY A 833 -4.82 37.77 14.97
CA GLY A 833 -4.13 37.27 16.16
C GLY A 833 -5.05 36.64 17.21
N LYS A 834 -6.35 36.45 16.90
CA LYS A 834 -7.28 35.74 17.80
C LYS A 834 -6.97 34.25 17.76
N LYS A 835 -6.88 33.62 18.92
CA LYS A 835 -6.73 32.16 19.04
C LYS A 835 -7.95 31.46 18.43
N VAL A 836 -7.69 30.53 17.51
CA VAL A 836 -8.69 29.69 16.86
C VAL A 836 -8.67 28.30 17.48
N ARG A 837 -7.48 27.70 17.57
CA ARG A 837 -7.28 26.34 18.08
C ARG A 837 -6.02 26.24 18.92
N GLU A 838 -6.07 25.39 19.92
CA GLU A 838 -4.90 24.94 20.66
C GLU A 838 -4.81 23.42 20.69
N ILE A 839 -3.62 22.87 20.44
CA ILE A 839 -3.36 21.43 20.47
C ILE A 839 -2.15 21.19 21.38
N GLU A 840 -2.34 20.39 22.42
CA GLU A 840 -1.26 19.96 23.29
C GLU A 840 -0.83 18.54 22.94
N CYS A 841 0.46 18.40 22.63
CA CYS A 841 1.10 17.14 22.36
C CYS A 841 2.01 16.73 23.53
N ARG A 842 1.96 15.45 23.91
CA ARG A 842 2.69 14.89 25.06
C ARG A 842 3.45 13.63 24.64
N ALA A 843 4.44 13.23 25.43
CA ALA A 843 5.08 11.94 25.24
C ALA A 843 4.05 10.79 25.47
N PRO A 844 4.16 9.67 24.75
CA PRO A 844 3.31 8.50 24.96
C PRO A 844 3.44 8.01 26.41
N LYS A 845 2.32 7.57 27.00
CA LYS A 845 2.33 6.98 28.35
C LYS A 845 2.97 5.59 28.31
N LEU A 846 4.12 5.43 28.96
CA LEU A 846 4.80 4.13 29.13
C LEU A 846 3.87 3.12 29.80
N GLY A 847 3.63 1.97 29.15
CA GLY A 847 2.84 0.85 29.70
C GLY A 847 1.33 0.92 29.50
N ALA A 848 0.81 1.90 28.76
CA ALA A 848 -0.57 1.82 28.27
C ALA A 848 -0.63 0.72 27.20
N ALA A 849 -1.40 -0.35 27.45
CA ALA A 849 -1.80 -1.26 26.38
C ALA A 849 -2.44 -0.43 25.25
N GLU A 850 -2.24 -0.81 23.99
CA GLU A 850 -3.02 -0.29 22.87
C GLU A 850 -4.47 -0.17 23.34
N VAL A 851 -4.99 1.05 23.34
CA VAL A 851 -6.40 1.27 23.67
C VAL A 851 -7.17 0.43 22.67
N LYS A 852 -7.76 -0.69 23.13
CA LYS A 852 -8.66 -1.49 22.31
C LYS A 852 -9.63 -0.50 21.68
N LYS A 853 -9.68 -0.52 20.34
CA LYS A 853 -10.73 0.17 19.58
C LYS A 853 -12.05 -0.02 20.35
N PRO A 854 -12.78 1.07 20.70
CA PRO A 854 -14.13 0.90 21.21
C PRO A 854 -14.89 -0.01 20.24
N PRO A 855 -15.76 -0.92 20.72
CA PRO A 855 -16.61 -1.69 19.83
C PRO A 855 -17.34 -0.74 18.87
N GLU A 856 -17.38 -1.11 17.59
CA GLU A 856 -17.91 -0.29 16.48
C GLU A 856 -19.44 -0.03 16.60
N ASP A 857 -20.09 -0.59 17.63
CA ASP A 857 -21.53 -0.50 17.90
C ASP A 857 -21.97 0.72 18.73
N GLU A 858 -21.07 1.60 19.17
CA GLU A 858 -21.47 2.86 19.82
C GLU A 858 -21.60 3.99 18.80
N ASP A 859 -22.82 4.16 18.28
CA ASP A 859 -23.23 5.33 17.51
C ASP A 859 -22.80 6.62 18.25
N PHE A 860 -21.79 7.29 17.69
CA PHE A 860 -21.20 8.57 18.10
C PHE A 860 -20.46 8.60 19.45
N PRO A 861 -19.21 8.12 19.55
CA PRO A 861 -18.36 8.50 20.65
C PRO A 861 -17.86 9.92 20.39
N ASP A 862 -18.49 10.91 21.03
CA ASP A 862 -17.94 12.25 21.24
C ASP A 862 -16.76 12.18 22.25
N VAL A 863 -15.83 11.25 22.01
CA VAL A 863 -14.60 11.01 22.77
C VAL A 863 -13.61 12.06 22.29
N GLU A 864 -13.05 12.83 23.24
CA GLU A 864 -11.94 13.72 22.88
C GLU A 864 -10.85 12.88 22.22
N PRO A 865 -10.36 13.26 21.02
CA PRO A 865 -9.25 12.53 20.42
C PRO A 865 -8.12 12.47 21.45
N PRO A 866 -7.47 11.31 21.60
CA PRO A 866 -6.38 11.17 22.56
C PRO A 866 -5.39 12.32 22.38
N PRO A 867 -4.79 12.83 23.47
CA PRO A 867 -3.80 13.90 23.36
C PRO A 867 -2.75 13.48 22.34
N CYS A 868 -2.40 14.40 21.45
CA CYS A 868 -1.41 14.18 20.40
C CYS A 868 -0.14 13.56 21.02
N GLU A 869 0.30 12.41 20.54
CA GLU A 869 1.52 11.78 21.03
C GLU A 869 2.73 12.23 20.22
N THR A 870 3.84 12.52 20.89
CA THR A 870 5.10 12.90 20.25
C THR A 870 6.24 11.95 20.54
N LYS A 871 7.11 11.78 19.56
CA LYS A 871 8.39 11.05 19.69
C LYS A 871 9.54 11.90 19.14
N ALA A 872 10.77 11.51 19.45
CA ALA A 872 11.95 12.06 18.77
C ALA A 872 11.80 11.86 17.25
N GLY A 873 12.28 12.83 16.46
CA GLY A 873 12.08 12.91 15.02
C GLY A 873 10.98 13.90 14.61
N ILE A 874 10.53 13.76 13.37
CA ILE A 874 9.44 14.50 12.75
C ILE A 874 8.12 13.93 13.27
N ASN A 875 7.27 14.82 13.74
CA ASN A 875 5.93 14.56 14.23
C ASN A 875 4.94 15.30 13.32
N ARG A 876 3.79 14.67 13.06
CA ARG A 876 2.69 15.27 12.29
C ARG A 876 1.43 15.36 13.14
N VAL A 877 0.81 16.53 13.12
CA VAL A 877 -0.49 16.79 13.74
C VAL A 877 -1.43 17.31 12.68
N TRP A 878 -2.66 16.80 12.67
CA TRP A 878 -3.71 17.30 11.79
C TRP A 878 -4.59 18.28 12.56
N TRP A 879 -4.53 19.55 12.18
CA TRP A 879 -5.57 20.49 12.58
C TRP A 879 -6.76 20.29 11.65
N ASP A 880 -7.86 19.77 12.19
CA ASP A 880 -9.16 19.55 11.52
C ASP A 880 -9.83 20.84 10.98
N LEU A 881 -9.09 21.95 10.97
CA LEU A 881 -9.54 23.29 10.61
C LEU A 881 -10.65 23.82 11.52
N ARG A 882 -10.88 23.25 12.70
CA ARG A 882 -11.94 23.70 13.61
C ARG A 882 -11.40 24.50 14.77
N SER A 883 -12.26 25.34 15.32
CA SER A 883 -11.98 26.05 16.57
C SER A 883 -11.80 25.09 17.76
N ASP A 884 -11.47 25.64 18.92
CA ASP A 884 -11.68 24.94 20.19
C ASP A 884 -13.16 24.51 20.30
N ARG A 885 -13.40 23.31 20.83
CA ARG A 885 -14.75 22.78 21.06
C ARG A 885 -15.48 23.59 22.14
N SER A 886 -16.80 23.74 22.01
CA SER A 886 -17.64 24.45 22.98
C SER A 886 -17.53 23.86 24.40
N THR A 887 -18.02 24.58 25.40
CA THR A 887 -17.94 24.23 26.82
C THR A 887 -18.55 22.86 27.08
N GLU A 888 -17.82 22.00 27.81
CA GLU A 888 -18.31 20.67 28.17
C GLU A 888 -19.43 20.77 29.22
N ILE A 889 -20.57 20.15 28.92
CA ILE A 889 -21.69 20.02 29.86
C ILE A 889 -21.45 18.79 30.74
N ARG A 890 -21.47 18.98 32.05
CA ARG A 890 -21.24 17.93 33.06
C ARG A 890 -22.49 17.74 33.91
N LEU A 891 -23.30 16.74 33.55
CA LEU A 891 -24.48 16.38 34.33
C LEU A 891 -24.05 15.61 35.57
N ARG A 892 -24.25 16.18 36.76
CA ARG A 892 -23.94 15.62 38.08
C ARG A 892 -25.15 14.94 38.72
N THR A 893 -26.25 14.79 37.97
CA THR A 893 -27.44 14.06 38.39
C THR A 893 -27.77 12.89 37.46
N THR A 894 -28.41 11.86 38.01
CA THR A 894 -28.93 10.73 37.23
C THR A 894 -30.13 11.18 36.39
N PRO A 895 -30.41 10.55 35.23
CA PRO A 895 -31.62 10.84 34.48
C PRO A 895 -32.88 10.64 35.35
N LEU A 896 -33.92 11.45 35.09
CA LEU A 896 -35.19 11.29 35.78
C LEU A 896 -35.81 9.94 35.42
N TYR A 897 -36.34 9.25 36.43
CA TYR A 897 -36.99 7.93 36.31
C TYR A 897 -36.07 6.78 35.86
N ALA A 898 -34.75 6.99 35.84
CA ALA A 898 -33.75 5.95 35.55
C ALA A 898 -32.62 5.99 36.60
N PRO A 899 -32.92 5.67 37.87
CA PRO A 899 -31.93 5.70 38.96
C PRO A 899 -30.83 4.63 38.80
N ASP A 900 -31.04 3.65 37.94
CA ASP A 900 -30.11 2.59 37.58
C ASP A 900 -28.99 3.06 36.63
N VAL A 901 -29.09 4.27 36.06
CA VAL A 901 -28.03 4.86 35.23
C VAL A 901 -27.05 5.61 36.13
N PRO A 902 -25.84 5.09 36.36
CA PRO A 902 -24.88 5.69 37.29
C PRO A 902 -24.22 6.92 36.68
N LEU A 903 -23.69 7.78 37.54
CA LEU A 903 -22.71 8.80 37.15
C LEU A 903 -21.36 8.13 36.86
N GLY A 904 -20.55 8.77 36.02
CA GLY A 904 -19.18 8.32 35.78
C GLY A 904 -18.31 8.43 37.03
N PRO A 905 -17.07 7.88 36.99
CA PRO A 905 -16.15 7.88 38.13
C PRO A 905 -15.84 9.27 38.69
N GLU A 906 -15.91 10.31 37.85
CA GLU A 906 -15.71 11.71 38.22
C GLU A 906 -16.96 12.37 38.83
N GLY A 907 -18.04 11.62 39.04
CA GLY A 907 -19.29 12.12 39.61
C GLY A 907 -20.15 12.92 38.62
N TRP A 908 -19.95 12.72 37.31
CA TRP A 908 -20.76 13.33 36.27
C TRP A 908 -20.92 12.42 35.04
N ARG A 909 -21.85 12.77 34.15
CA ARG A 909 -22.10 12.12 32.85
C ARG A 909 -22.32 13.16 31.75
N LYS A 910 -22.08 12.79 30.49
CA LYS A 910 -22.38 13.64 29.33
C LYS A 910 -23.90 13.72 29.08
N PRO A 911 -24.42 14.84 28.57
CA PRO A 911 -25.81 14.91 28.10
C PRO A 911 -25.99 14.08 26.82
N PRO A 912 -26.93 13.12 26.76
CA PRO A 912 -27.23 12.43 25.52
C PRO A 912 -27.82 13.38 24.46
N ALA A 913 -27.53 13.10 23.19
CA ALA A 913 -28.02 13.85 22.02
C ALA A 913 -27.60 15.34 21.95
N VAL A 914 -26.59 15.76 22.73
CA VAL A 914 -26.00 17.11 22.65
C VAL A 914 -24.49 16.97 22.52
N GLY A 915 -23.95 17.26 21.34
CA GLY A 915 -22.52 17.25 21.07
C GLY A 915 -21.84 18.58 21.39
N ARG A 916 -20.51 18.59 21.40
CA ARG A 916 -19.73 19.84 21.45
C ARG A 916 -19.57 20.42 20.05
N MET A 917 -19.79 21.73 19.90
CA MET A 917 -19.66 22.45 18.63
C MET A 917 -18.21 22.88 18.40
N ALA A 918 -17.77 22.92 17.15
CA ALA A 918 -16.51 23.55 16.76
C ALA A 918 -16.62 24.18 15.37
N VAL A 919 -16.36 25.48 15.29
CA VAL A 919 -16.57 26.27 14.07
C VAL A 919 -15.44 25.99 13.08
N LEU A 920 -15.80 25.66 11.84
CA LEU A 920 -14.85 25.40 10.76
C LEU A 920 -14.22 26.73 10.29
N ALA A 921 -12.90 26.76 10.16
CA ALA A 921 -12.08 27.93 9.89
C ALA A 921 -12.35 28.50 8.49
N LEU A 922 -12.48 29.83 8.39
CA LEU A 922 -12.66 30.53 7.12
C LEU A 922 -11.44 30.34 6.19
N PRO A 923 -11.63 30.34 4.86
CA PRO A 923 -10.52 30.53 3.94
C PRO A 923 -9.74 31.82 4.28
N GLY A 924 -8.42 31.73 4.34
CA GLY A 924 -7.55 32.83 4.73
C GLY A 924 -6.21 32.39 5.31
N THR A 925 -5.41 33.35 5.76
CA THR A 925 -4.09 33.09 6.34
C THR A 925 -4.17 33.00 7.87
N TYR A 926 -3.62 31.92 8.40
CA TYR A 926 -3.47 31.63 9.82
C TYR A 926 -1.99 31.63 10.21
N THR A 927 -1.74 31.75 11.51
CA THR A 927 -0.39 31.64 12.08
C THR A 927 -0.37 30.46 13.03
N VAL A 928 0.53 29.50 12.77
CA VAL A 928 0.78 28.35 13.65
C VAL A 928 2.01 28.67 14.49
N THR A 929 1.86 28.55 15.80
CA THR A 929 2.93 28.75 16.77
C THR A 929 3.18 27.46 17.53
N LEU A 930 4.40 26.93 17.49
CA LEU A 930 4.86 25.82 18.32
C LEU A 930 5.63 26.38 19.52
N ASN A 931 5.22 26.00 20.73
CA ASN A 931 5.97 26.25 21.95
C ASN A 931 6.46 24.92 22.53
N VAL A 932 7.77 24.80 22.80
CA VAL A 932 8.40 23.65 23.44
C VAL A 932 9.31 24.16 24.55
N GLY A 933 8.83 24.10 25.81
CA GLY A 933 9.50 24.81 26.91
C GLY A 933 9.46 26.33 26.69
N GLU A 934 10.63 26.98 26.68
CA GLU A 934 10.76 28.42 26.43
C GLU A 934 10.96 28.76 24.94
N GLU A 935 11.20 27.77 24.08
CA GLU A 935 11.41 27.99 22.65
C GLU A 935 10.07 28.16 21.92
N LYS A 936 10.03 29.14 21.02
CA LYS A 936 8.83 29.51 20.24
C LYS A 936 9.18 29.58 18.76
N PHE A 937 8.42 28.85 17.95
CA PHE A 937 8.55 28.81 16.49
C PHE A 937 7.22 29.18 15.85
N THR A 938 7.27 29.94 14.75
CA THR A 938 6.06 30.45 14.10
C THR A 938 6.13 30.22 12.60
N GLN A 939 5.03 29.75 12.01
CA GLN A 939 4.86 29.57 10.57
C GLN A 939 3.49 30.08 10.10
N LYS A 940 3.37 30.40 8.82
CA LYS A 940 2.10 30.75 8.18
C LYS A 940 1.45 29.51 7.57
N LEU A 941 0.13 29.45 7.63
CA LEU A 941 -0.69 28.40 7.03
C LEU A 941 -1.82 29.08 6.24
N THR A 942 -1.99 28.73 4.96
CA THR A 942 -3.14 29.19 4.18
C THR A 942 -4.22 28.13 4.18
N VAL A 943 -5.44 28.52 4.54
CA VAL A 943 -6.64 27.70 4.35
C VAL A 943 -7.34 28.16 3.08
N LEU A 944 -7.53 27.25 2.14
CA LEU A 944 -8.16 27.48 0.86
C LEU A 944 -9.61 26.99 0.88
N LYS A 945 -10.45 27.63 0.09
CA LYS A 945 -11.83 27.19 -0.17
C LYS A 945 -11.81 25.88 -0.96
N ASP A 946 -12.78 25.00 -0.72
CA ASP A 946 -13.09 23.90 -1.63
C ASP A 946 -13.43 24.45 -3.05
N PRO A 947 -12.67 24.07 -4.08
CA PRO A 947 -12.94 24.54 -5.45
C PRO A 947 -14.26 23.99 -6.02
N HIS A 948 -14.83 22.91 -5.47
CA HIS A 948 -16.02 22.25 -6.00
C HIS A 948 -17.34 22.75 -5.41
N THR A 949 -17.27 23.54 -4.34
CA THR A 949 -18.48 24.09 -3.72
C THR A 949 -18.97 25.34 -4.47
N ALA A 950 -20.29 25.46 -4.63
CA ALA A 950 -20.90 26.59 -5.35
C ALA A 950 -20.93 27.91 -4.55
N GLY A 951 -20.75 27.85 -3.22
CA GLY A 951 -20.77 29.04 -2.37
C GLY A 951 -19.65 30.03 -2.67
N SER A 952 -19.85 31.31 -2.40
CA SER A 952 -18.81 32.35 -2.49
C SER A 952 -18.08 32.55 -1.16
N GLY A 953 -16.96 33.29 -1.17
CA GLY A 953 -16.30 33.69 0.08
C GLY A 953 -17.19 34.51 1.03
N ILE A 954 -18.14 35.27 0.49
CA ILE A 954 -19.12 36.06 1.27
C ILE A 954 -20.13 35.13 1.93
N ASP A 955 -20.57 34.09 1.22
CA ASP A 955 -21.52 33.09 1.73
C ASP A 955 -20.91 32.30 2.89
N ILE A 956 -19.65 31.87 2.74
CA ILE A 956 -18.89 31.18 3.79
C ILE A 956 -18.74 32.07 5.03
N GLN A 957 -18.49 33.36 4.86
CA GLN A 957 -18.44 34.32 5.96
C GLN A 957 -19.80 34.47 6.64
N ALA A 958 -20.90 34.53 5.88
CA ALA A 958 -22.25 34.61 6.43
C ALA A 958 -22.59 33.35 7.25
N GLN A 959 -22.29 32.16 6.71
CA GLN A 959 -22.51 30.88 7.40
C GLN A 959 -21.68 30.79 8.69
N THR A 960 -20.40 31.16 8.62
CA THR A 960 -19.50 31.10 9.78
C THR A 960 -19.91 32.09 10.87
N ARG A 961 -20.45 33.26 10.52
CA ARG A 961 -21.00 34.20 11.52
C ARG A 961 -22.17 33.59 12.29
N GLU A 962 -23.11 32.96 11.59
CA GLU A 962 -24.23 32.26 12.24
C GLU A 962 -23.77 31.09 13.10
N GLN A 963 -22.84 30.26 12.61
CA GLN A 963 -22.25 29.17 13.39
C GLN A 963 -21.51 29.67 14.64
N THR A 964 -20.75 30.75 14.52
CA THR A 964 -20.03 31.35 15.66
C THR A 964 -21.01 31.85 16.72
N ALA A 965 -22.13 32.45 16.29
CA ALA A 965 -23.12 32.92 17.23
C ALA A 965 -23.86 31.77 17.95
N LEU A 966 -24.21 30.69 17.23
CA LEU A 966 -24.73 29.47 17.85
C LEU A 966 -23.72 28.82 18.81
N TYR A 967 -22.43 28.84 18.47
CA TYR A 967 -21.36 28.37 19.33
C TYR A 967 -21.26 29.18 20.64
N ASP A 968 -21.35 30.51 20.55
CA ASP A 968 -21.35 31.40 21.71
C ASP A 968 -22.61 31.21 22.56
N GLU A 969 -23.78 31.06 21.94
CA GLU A 969 -25.05 30.73 22.59
C GLU A 969 -24.96 29.38 23.32
N MET A 970 -24.41 28.35 22.69
CA MET A 970 -24.15 27.03 23.28
C MET A 970 -23.22 27.14 24.50
N ASN A 971 -22.15 27.93 24.44
CA ASN A 971 -21.25 28.15 25.58
C ASN A 971 -21.98 28.78 26.78
N ALA A 972 -22.79 29.82 26.54
CA ALA A 972 -23.56 30.48 27.59
C ALA A 972 -24.59 29.53 28.24
N LEU A 973 -25.28 28.74 27.41
CA LEU A 973 -26.25 27.73 27.89
C LEU A 973 -25.56 26.60 28.65
N ALA A 974 -24.43 26.09 28.16
CA ALA A 974 -23.64 25.05 28.82
C ALA A 974 -23.10 25.52 30.18
N ALA A 975 -22.63 26.77 30.27
CA ALA A 975 -22.22 27.38 31.53
C ALA A 975 -23.40 27.43 32.53
N THR A 976 -24.59 27.82 32.06
CA THR A 976 -25.82 27.85 32.87
C THR A 976 -26.20 26.46 33.37
N VAL A 977 -26.20 25.44 32.50
CA VAL A 977 -26.46 24.04 32.90
C VAL A 977 -25.45 23.55 33.91
N ASN A 978 -24.16 23.82 33.72
CA ASN A 978 -23.11 23.42 34.66
C ASN A 978 -23.30 24.05 36.05
N GLN A 979 -23.74 25.30 36.11
CA GLN A 979 -24.11 25.98 37.35
C GLN A 979 -25.34 25.34 38.00
N ILE A 980 -26.38 25.05 37.22
CA ILE A 980 -27.59 24.35 37.69
C ILE A 980 -27.22 22.97 38.26
N GLU A 981 -26.45 22.17 37.53
CA GLU A 981 -26.06 20.81 37.96
C GLU A 981 -25.15 20.82 39.19
N SER A 982 -24.34 21.87 39.38
CA SER A 982 -23.57 22.07 40.61
C SER A 982 -24.48 22.27 41.84
N LEU A 983 -25.59 22.99 41.68
CA LEU A 983 -26.58 23.20 42.75
C LEU A 983 -27.45 21.96 42.95
N ARG A 984 -27.94 21.33 41.87
CA ARG A 984 -28.75 20.11 41.95
C ARG A 984 -27.99 18.97 42.63
N ALA A 985 -26.71 18.80 42.33
CA ALA A 985 -25.88 17.79 43.01
C ALA A 985 -25.78 18.03 44.53
N GLN A 986 -25.68 19.29 44.96
CA GLN A 986 -25.67 19.64 46.39
C GLN A 986 -27.04 19.39 47.05
N LEU A 987 -28.14 19.71 46.37
CA LEU A 987 -29.49 19.43 46.88
C LEU A 987 -29.75 17.92 47.01
N VAL A 988 -29.29 17.12 46.05
CA VAL A 988 -29.36 15.65 46.11
C VAL A 988 -28.51 15.09 47.27
N ALA A 989 -27.32 15.65 47.50
CA ALA A 989 -26.48 15.27 48.63
C ALA A 989 -27.13 15.64 49.98
N LEU A 990 -27.61 16.87 50.12
CA LEU A 990 -28.30 17.35 51.31
C LEU A 990 -29.54 16.48 51.62
N GLY A 991 -30.36 16.16 50.61
CA GLY A 991 -31.53 15.30 50.78
C GLY A 991 -31.21 13.88 51.30
N LYS A 992 -29.99 13.39 51.08
CA LYS A 992 -29.48 12.10 51.62
C LYS A 992 -28.95 12.23 53.05
N GLU A 993 -28.44 13.39 53.43
CA GLU A 993 -27.89 13.66 54.76
C GLU A 993 -28.97 14.05 55.78
N LEU A 994 -30.10 14.60 55.31
CA LEU A 994 -31.24 14.96 56.16
C LEU A 994 -31.93 13.72 56.74
N GLY A 995 -32.17 13.75 58.06
CA GLY A 995 -32.92 12.70 58.78
C GLY A 995 -34.41 12.67 58.43
N THR A 996 -35.12 11.65 58.91
CA THR A 996 -36.58 11.50 58.72
C THR A 996 -37.41 12.03 59.91
N ASP A 997 -36.77 12.70 60.86
CA ASP A 997 -37.39 13.27 62.05
C ASP A 997 -38.22 14.53 61.77
N ASP A 998 -39.09 14.91 62.72
CA ASP A 998 -39.99 16.05 62.58
C ASP A 998 -39.25 17.40 62.43
N THR A 999 -38.02 17.48 62.92
CA THR A 999 -37.13 18.65 62.77
C THR A 999 -36.52 18.79 61.37
N SER A 1000 -36.27 17.67 60.68
CA SER A 1000 -35.69 17.66 59.32
C SER A 1000 -36.75 17.74 58.22
N LYS A 1001 -38.01 17.37 58.51
CA LYS A 1001 -39.11 17.39 57.53
C LYS A 1001 -39.30 18.72 56.78
N PRO A 1002 -39.30 19.90 57.45
CA PRO A 1002 -39.47 21.18 56.75
C PRO A 1002 -38.32 21.49 55.79
N VAL A 1003 -37.07 21.22 56.21
CA VAL A 1003 -35.87 21.42 55.39
C VAL A 1003 -35.84 20.44 54.22
N ARG A 1004 -36.22 19.18 54.45
CA ARG A 1004 -36.30 18.15 53.40
C ARG A 1004 -37.33 18.51 52.35
N LYS A 1005 -38.53 18.94 52.77
CA LYS A 1005 -39.55 19.45 51.85
C LYS A 1005 -39.04 20.65 51.05
N ALA A 1006 -38.41 21.62 51.70
CA ALA A 1006 -37.85 22.78 51.01
C ALA A 1006 -36.71 22.40 50.04
N THR A 1007 -35.91 21.37 50.37
CA THR A 1007 -34.86 20.82 49.50
C THR A 1007 -35.47 20.19 48.24
N ASP A 1008 -36.51 19.37 48.42
CA ASP A 1008 -37.23 18.72 47.32
C ASP A 1008 -37.92 19.77 46.43
N ASP A 1009 -38.66 20.72 47.03
CA ASP A 1009 -39.36 21.79 46.31
C ASP A 1009 -38.38 22.68 45.51
N LEU A 1010 -37.23 23.02 46.09
CA LEU A 1010 -36.19 23.79 45.40
C LEU A 1010 -35.54 22.97 44.28
N GLY A 1011 -35.29 21.67 44.51
CA GLY A 1011 -34.75 20.73 43.54
C GLY A 1011 -35.68 20.55 42.33
N GLU A 1012 -36.99 20.43 42.55
CA GLU A 1012 -38.00 20.38 41.49
C GLU A 1012 -38.05 21.68 40.68
N LYS A 1013 -38.01 22.84 41.35
CA LYS A 1013 -37.98 24.13 40.67
C LYS A 1013 -36.76 24.27 39.76
N LEU A 1014 -35.60 23.87 40.27
CA LEU A 1014 -34.34 23.92 39.53
C LEU A 1014 -34.30 22.89 38.38
N ALA A 1015 -34.85 21.69 38.59
CA ALA A 1015 -35.05 20.70 37.54
C ALA A 1015 -36.04 21.17 36.46
N GLY A 1016 -37.04 21.97 36.83
CA GLY A 1016 -37.94 22.62 35.89
C GLY A 1016 -37.22 23.59 34.96
N ILE A 1017 -36.31 24.42 35.50
CA ILE A 1017 -35.48 25.33 34.71
C ILE A 1017 -34.56 24.55 33.77
N GLU A 1018 -33.80 23.57 34.29
CA GLU A 1018 -32.92 22.75 33.45
C GLU A 1018 -33.70 21.93 32.41
N GLY A 1019 -34.92 21.48 32.74
CA GLY A 1019 -35.81 20.77 31.83
C GLY A 1019 -36.24 21.59 30.61
N THR A 1020 -36.09 22.91 30.63
CA THR A 1020 -36.26 23.77 29.42
C THR A 1020 -35.02 23.78 28.53
N LEU A 1021 -33.85 23.52 29.12
CA LEU A 1021 -32.53 23.51 28.47
C LEU A 1021 -32.19 22.12 27.91
N LEU A 1022 -32.42 21.07 28.69
CA LEU A 1022 -32.08 19.68 28.40
C LEU A 1022 -33.24 18.72 28.68
N GLN A 1023 -33.34 17.65 27.89
CA GLN A 1023 -34.23 16.53 28.18
C GLN A 1023 -33.66 15.64 29.30
N LEU A 1024 -34.10 15.88 30.54
CA LEU A 1024 -33.59 15.21 31.74
C LEU A 1024 -33.89 13.71 31.82
N LYS A 1025 -34.76 13.18 30.96
CA LYS A 1025 -35.12 11.75 30.89
C LYS A 1025 -34.18 10.92 30.01
N LEU A 1026 -33.32 11.56 29.21
CA LEU A 1026 -32.45 10.81 28.30
C LEU A 1026 -31.39 10.04 29.10
N THR A 1027 -31.39 8.73 28.92
CA THR A 1027 -30.39 7.82 29.49
C THR A 1027 -29.17 7.66 28.57
N GLY A 1028 -29.34 7.94 27.28
CA GLY A 1028 -28.35 7.62 26.23
C GLY A 1028 -28.44 6.17 25.76
N ARG A 1029 -29.54 5.46 26.06
CA ARG A 1029 -29.79 4.08 25.66
C ARG A 1029 -31.13 3.97 24.93
N GLY A 1030 -31.29 2.93 24.12
CA GLY A 1030 -32.60 2.48 23.62
C GLY A 1030 -33.41 3.48 22.78
N GLN A 1031 -32.74 4.38 22.04
CA GLN A 1031 -33.36 5.42 21.20
C GLN A 1031 -34.34 6.33 21.98
N ASP A 1032 -33.95 6.75 23.19
CA ASP A 1032 -34.74 7.65 24.04
C ASP A 1032 -35.08 8.99 23.35
N ASP A 1033 -34.23 9.43 22.43
CA ASP A 1033 -34.40 10.62 21.60
C ASP A 1033 -35.58 10.52 20.62
N CYS A 1034 -36.00 9.30 20.27
CA CYS A 1034 -37.24 9.05 19.53
C CYS A 1034 -38.49 9.07 20.42
N ARG A 1035 -38.33 8.92 21.75
CA ARG A 1035 -39.45 8.85 22.72
C ARG A 1035 -39.80 10.20 23.32
N TRP A 1036 -38.82 11.08 23.47
CA TRP A 1036 -38.98 12.36 24.18
C TRP A 1036 -38.59 13.54 23.30
N SER A 1037 -39.38 14.62 23.35
CA SER A 1037 -39.11 15.80 22.54
C SER A 1037 -37.76 16.46 22.88
N PRO A 1038 -37.02 16.99 21.89
CA PRO A 1038 -35.77 17.70 22.11
C PRO A 1038 -35.99 19.05 22.80
N MET A 1039 -35.10 19.41 23.72
CA MET A 1039 -35.11 20.70 24.43
C MET A 1039 -34.16 21.70 23.77
N LEU A 1040 -33.94 22.86 24.40
CA LEU A 1040 -33.24 23.98 23.77
C LEU A 1040 -31.85 23.59 23.25
N LEU A 1041 -31.01 22.95 24.07
CA LEU A 1041 -29.64 22.60 23.70
C LEU A 1041 -29.58 21.58 22.54
N GLN A 1042 -30.47 20.59 22.51
CA GLN A 1042 -30.60 19.67 21.36
C GLN A 1042 -30.96 20.42 20.08
N LYS A 1043 -31.86 21.42 20.16
CA LYS A 1043 -32.28 22.22 18.99
C LYS A 1043 -31.20 23.15 18.48
N VAL A 1044 -30.44 23.80 19.38
CA VAL A 1044 -29.27 24.63 19.00
C VAL A 1044 -28.21 23.75 18.33
N ASN A 1045 -27.92 22.57 18.90
CA ASN A 1045 -27.00 21.59 18.32
C ASN A 1045 -27.45 21.12 16.93
N TYR A 1046 -28.73 20.80 16.76
CA TYR A 1046 -29.30 20.42 15.47
C TYR A 1046 -29.14 21.53 14.42
N LEU A 1047 -29.44 22.79 14.76
CA LEU A 1047 -29.31 23.91 13.83
C LEU A 1047 -27.85 24.17 13.44
N PHE A 1048 -26.92 24.07 14.39
CA PHE A 1048 -25.49 24.17 14.11
C PHE A 1048 -25.05 23.09 13.12
N ASN A 1049 -25.42 21.83 13.36
CA ASN A 1049 -25.08 20.69 12.50
C ASN A 1049 -25.72 20.80 11.11
N GLN A 1050 -26.91 21.40 10.98
CA GLN A 1050 -27.54 21.68 9.69
C GLN A 1050 -26.75 22.71 8.87
N LEU A 1051 -26.26 23.76 9.51
CA LEU A 1051 -25.38 24.74 8.84
C LEU A 1051 -24.04 24.11 8.47
N GLU A 1052 -23.50 23.25 9.33
CA GLU A 1052 -22.24 22.55 9.09
C GLU A 1052 -22.32 21.51 7.96
N GLY A 1053 -23.38 20.71 7.92
CA GLY A 1053 -23.63 19.72 6.87
C GLY A 1053 -24.04 20.35 5.54
N SER A 1054 -24.44 21.62 5.53
CA SER A 1054 -24.56 22.36 4.28
C SER A 1054 -23.19 22.57 3.65
N ALA A 1055 -23.14 22.59 2.32
CA ALA A 1055 -21.98 23.08 1.59
C ALA A 1055 -21.71 24.57 1.94
N ASP A 1056 -20.87 25.25 1.18
CA ASP A 1056 -20.49 26.65 1.43
C ASP A 1056 -21.60 27.69 1.16
N PHE A 1057 -22.89 27.32 1.25
CA PHE A 1057 -24.04 28.21 1.06
C PHE A 1057 -24.28 29.13 2.26
N PRO A 1058 -24.85 30.33 2.04
CA PRO A 1058 -25.24 31.20 3.14
C PRO A 1058 -26.39 30.57 3.94
N PRO A 1059 -26.57 30.95 5.22
CA PRO A 1059 -27.72 30.56 6.02
C PRO A 1059 -29.03 30.91 5.31
N THR A 1060 -30.00 30.01 5.38
CA THR A 1060 -31.34 30.30 4.88
C THR A 1060 -32.06 31.27 5.81
N THR A 1061 -33.05 32.00 5.28
CA THR A 1061 -33.89 32.90 6.10
C THR A 1061 -34.53 32.16 7.28
N GLN A 1062 -34.93 30.90 7.11
CA GLN A 1062 -35.50 30.07 8.16
C GLN A 1062 -34.47 29.66 9.21
N GLN A 1063 -33.23 29.35 8.82
CA GLN A 1063 -32.16 29.04 9.79
C GLN A 1063 -31.89 30.24 10.70
N THR A 1064 -31.81 31.45 10.14
CA THR A 1064 -31.66 32.68 10.93
C THR A 1064 -32.87 32.92 11.84
N ALA A 1065 -34.09 32.81 11.32
CA ALA A 1065 -35.30 33.01 12.14
C ALA A 1065 -35.42 31.98 13.29
N VAL A 1066 -35.06 30.71 13.05
CA VAL A 1066 -35.05 29.69 14.10
C VAL A 1066 -33.98 30.01 15.15
N ARG A 1067 -32.79 30.47 14.74
CA ARG A 1067 -31.77 30.89 15.71
C ARG A 1067 -32.29 32.01 16.61
N GLU A 1068 -32.94 33.03 16.05
CA GLU A 1068 -33.53 34.13 16.84
C GLU A 1068 -34.52 33.60 17.89
N GLU A 1069 -35.41 32.68 17.52
CA GLU A 1069 -36.33 32.01 18.47
C GLU A 1069 -35.59 31.22 19.56
N LEU A 1070 -34.57 30.45 19.17
CA LEU A 1070 -33.77 29.67 20.13
C LEU A 1070 -32.99 30.59 21.08
N LYS A 1071 -32.47 31.71 20.58
CA LYS A 1071 -31.80 32.72 21.38
C LYS A 1071 -32.74 33.35 22.40
N GLU A 1072 -33.95 33.75 22.00
CA GLU A 1072 -34.95 34.31 22.93
C GLU A 1072 -35.27 33.33 24.07
N ARG A 1073 -35.42 32.04 23.75
CA ARG A 1073 -35.63 30.98 24.74
C ARG A 1073 -34.42 30.81 25.68
N GLY A 1074 -33.20 30.92 25.15
CA GLY A 1074 -31.98 30.90 25.95
C GLY A 1074 -31.86 32.08 26.89
N ASP A 1075 -32.13 33.29 26.41
CA ASP A 1075 -32.14 34.51 27.21
C ASP A 1075 -33.19 34.43 28.33
N LYS A 1076 -34.37 33.86 28.03
CA LYS A 1076 -35.42 33.62 29.03
C LYS A 1076 -34.97 32.61 30.11
N ALA A 1077 -34.37 31.49 29.71
CA ALA A 1077 -33.87 30.50 30.67
C ALA A 1077 -32.76 31.07 31.58
N ALA A 1078 -31.88 31.91 31.02
CA ALA A 1078 -30.86 32.61 31.80
C ALA A 1078 -31.49 33.59 32.81
N GLN A 1079 -32.53 34.34 32.43
CA GLN A 1079 -33.27 35.21 33.35
C GLN A 1079 -33.95 34.42 34.46
N ASP A 1080 -34.60 33.29 34.13
CA ASP A 1080 -35.28 32.44 35.11
C ASP A 1080 -34.28 31.84 36.11
N PHE A 1081 -33.08 31.45 35.65
CA PHE A 1081 -32.01 30.99 36.53
C PHE A 1081 -31.46 32.10 37.42
N GLN A 1082 -31.25 33.32 36.90
CA GLN A 1082 -30.81 34.47 37.71
C GLN A 1082 -31.85 34.85 38.77
N GLN A 1083 -33.15 34.80 38.44
CA GLN A 1083 -34.23 35.01 39.39
C GLN A 1083 -34.24 33.93 40.48
N PHE A 1084 -34.06 32.66 40.10
CA PHE A 1084 -33.92 31.56 41.05
C PHE A 1084 -32.75 31.80 42.02
N MET A 1085 -31.58 32.19 41.49
CA MET A 1085 -30.38 32.47 42.27
C MET A 1085 -30.60 33.61 43.28
N GLY A 1086 -31.15 34.74 42.84
CA GLY A 1086 -31.28 35.94 43.68
C GLY A 1086 -32.47 35.92 44.64
N LYS A 1087 -33.43 35.00 44.49
CA LYS A 1087 -34.63 34.95 45.33
C LYS A 1087 -34.80 33.62 46.03
N ASP A 1088 -34.89 32.54 45.26
CA ASP A 1088 -35.25 31.23 45.80
C ASP A 1088 -34.08 30.58 46.55
N LEU A 1089 -32.87 30.64 45.98
CA LEU A 1089 -31.68 30.11 46.65
C LEU A 1089 -31.31 30.94 47.90
N GLU A 1090 -31.45 32.26 47.85
CA GLU A 1090 -31.19 33.11 49.03
C GLU A 1090 -32.17 32.81 50.17
N ALA A 1091 -33.46 32.68 49.86
CA ALA A 1091 -34.48 32.30 50.83
C ALA A 1091 -34.23 30.90 51.42
N PHE A 1092 -33.87 29.93 50.57
CA PHE A 1092 -33.52 28.59 51.04
C PHE A 1092 -32.28 28.58 51.92
N ASN A 1093 -31.24 29.33 51.57
CA ASN A 1093 -30.05 29.46 52.40
C ASN A 1093 -30.33 30.16 53.74
N ALA A 1094 -31.30 31.08 53.80
CA ALA A 1094 -31.76 31.63 55.08
C ALA A 1094 -32.38 30.54 55.97
N LEU A 1095 -33.24 29.69 55.40
CA LEU A 1095 -33.83 28.54 56.08
C LEU A 1095 -32.78 27.53 56.58
N LEU A 1096 -31.76 27.24 55.76
CA LEU A 1096 -30.65 26.36 56.16
C LEU A 1096 -29.89 26.91 57.37
N ARG A 1097 -29.62 28.23 57.39
CA ARG A 1097 -28.97 28.89 58.53
C ARG A 1097 -29.80 28.81 59.81
N GLU A 1098 -31.13 28.94 59.71
CA GLU A 1098 -32.04 28.78 60.86
C GLU A 1098 -31.97 27.37 61.47
N HIS A 1099 -31.61 26.37 60.66
CA HIS A 1099 -31.48 24.97 61.07
C HIS A 1099 -30.02 24.52 61.29
N ASN A 1100 -29.06 25.45 61.34
CA ASN A 1100 -27.61 25.17 61.47
C ASN A 1100 -27.03 24.24 60.39
N ILE A 1101 -27.60 24.26 59.19
CA ILE A 1101 -27.11 23.51 58.03
C ILE A 1101 -26.29 24.47 57.13
N GLY A 1102 -25.20 23.97 56.54
CA GLY A 1102 -24.36 24.75 55.63
C GLY A 1102 -25.14 25.23 54.40
N ASN A 1103 -24.87 26.45 53.94
CA ASN A 1103 -25.50 26.99 52.73
C ASN A 1103 -25.19 26.12 51.50
N ILE A 1104 -26.14 26.10 50.56
CA ILE A 1104 -25.91 25.70 49.17
C ILE A 1104 -25.37 26.92 48.41
N TYR A 1105 -24.28 26.76 47.67
CA TYR A 1105 -23.69 27.85 46.93
C TYR A 1105 -23.19 27.38 45.57
N LEU A 1106 -23.07 28.31 44.61
CA LEU A 1106 -22.42 28.02 43.35
C LEU A 1106 -20.94 27.73 43.63
N LYS A 1107 -20.53 26.48 43.44
CA LYS A 1107 -19.11 26.18 43.32
C LYS A 1107 -18.65 26.77 42.00
N THR A 1108 -17.79 27.79 42.07
CA THR A 1108 -17.02 28.23 40.90
C THR A 1108 -16.18 27.03 40.45
N PRO A 1109 -16.14 26.71 39.14
CA PRO A 1109 -15.46 25.52 38.63
C PRO A 1109 -14.06 25.31 39.19
#